data_AF-A0A2N5KL06-F1
#
_entry.id   AF-A0A2N5KL06-F1
#
_cell.length_a   1.000
_cell.length_b   1.000
_cell.length_c   1.000
_cell.angle_alpha   90.00
_cell.angle_beta   90.00
_cell.angle_gamma   90.00
#
_symmetry.space_group_name_H-M   'P 1'
#
loop_
_entity.id
_entity.type
_entity.pdbx_description
1 polymer ?
#
loop_
_entity_poly.entity_id
_entity_poly.type
_entity_poly.pdbx_seq_one_letter_code
_entity_poly.pdbx_strand_id
1 'polypeptide(L)'
;MTGESENAALALWYAVFGGAEGYLCVASGSRDGERLRDFRERYFRYPGQAEDAAGYARDEDEAGRETYFCAHLLMEEHRAKDTAAPVRALYADGDGAQVSEDAPEPSVVVESSPRRTQLYWLLSRPVEPRAAERLNRRLARAVGADMSGWDLTQLLRVPGTHNRKYADAPGVSVTETTGELHDPEELDRVLPELPDSPGLGDDGKIPDPVSPAMEDEEVLEKARNAKNSEKFARLYDEGDTSGHDDDDSAADFALVSILSFYTQDEEQIDRLFRGSALMREKWNREDYRDRTIRKALVGRTEFYGAEQDFSGVKFDEGEDESPDGAAHDADDACDTMTPPSGPPRPDTHDACDTMTLGVAPLRYRVDGMPFPLHALPPTLRRYLEEAAHAKEAPVEFVALPMVAALGTAIGASRRFRIERTWPELPTLYTAVVAPPASGKSPAEDAAMLPVYRQGKILNHRYKLALEEYKREHREWETQAAEARKKKQRTPEEPEKPTKQRIRVGDATVEALQVRMAENPRGLVLARDELAGFFNSLNQYKGKGSDRQFWLSQHSGRVAPVDRKTNDETYDVEYPCVSVVGSIQPEKLHVLDIEAGDGMVERFLFVWPDARMQPDSERDVSVEAEQGYVEVWNRLYALEMGEDEYGNPAPRDVPLSHDAIPAWKAYKRALKDSADEPGTPTFMRGVLGKMKAHFPRFALVLALVRTVEDGEYVEEVRKEDLDKAWELARYFVAQSYRVYAEFKKENKDDLLAYALGQFLDKNGGSWEGSATELFDALKALGYAKALPKIPDALTQAAQKAARNSPTLFAEKGQRSAEARSIVLKKEYSENVWDRPAGDRTGGEGGVMVS
;
A
#
# COMPACT_ATOMS: atom_id res chain seq x y z
N MET A 1 13.97 26.84 -64.42
CA MET A 1 14.41 27.38 -63.12
C MET A 1 14.67 26.17 -62.24
N THR A 2 15.92 25.98 -61.86
CA THR A 2 16.50 24.81 -61.19
C THR A 2 16.73 25.15 -59.73
N GLY A 3 16.12 24.43 -58.77
CA GLY A 3 16.44 24.60 -57.34
C GLY A 3 15.40 24.25 -56.25
N GLU A 4 14.33 23.48 -56.49
CA GLU A 4 13.24 23.28 -55.48
C GLU A 4 12.94 21.80 -55.14
N SER A 5 13.94 20.94 -54.86
CA SER A 5 13.65 19.60 -54.30
C SER A 5 14.70 19.03 -53.31
N GLU A 6 15.38 19.87 -52.52
CA GLU A 6 16.62 19.42 -51.84
C GLU A 6 16.51 18.98 -50.37
N ASN A 7 15.33 18.93 -49.73
CA ASN A 7 15.24 18.26 -48.42
C ASN A 7 13.80 17.84 -48.03
N ALA A 8 13.49 16.55 -48.14
CA ALA A 8 12.16 16.01 -47.83
C ALA A 8 11.76 16.20 -46.35
N ALA A 9 12.73 16.18 -45.42
CA ALA A 9 12.48 16.45 -44.01
C ALA A 9 12.03 17.90 -43.79
N LEU A 10 12.70 18.86 -44.43
CA LEU A 10 12.30 20.27 -44.37
C LEU A 10 10.91 20.50 -44.94
N ALA A 11 10.61 19.90 -46.10
CA ALA A 11 9.30 20.02 -46.71
C ALA A 11 8.19 19.53 -45.77
N LEU A 12 8.41 18.38 -45.10
CA LEU A 12 7.47 17.87 -44.10
C LEU A 12 7.35 18.83 -42.91
N TRP A 13 8.46 19.26 -42.31
CA TRP A 13 8.42 20.11 -41.11
C TRP A 13 7.81 21.48 -41.38
N TYR A 14 8.06 22.09 -42.54
CA TYR A 14 7.39 23.32 -42.94
C TYR A 14 5.89 23.13 -43.15
N ALA A 15 5.45 21.97 -43.66
CA ALA A 15 4.03 21.65 -43.76
C ALA A 15 3.39 21.47 -42.37
N VAL A 16 3.99 20.61 -41.53
CA VAL A 16 3.45 20.17 -40.22
C VAL A 16 3.51 21.28 -39.16
N PHE A 17 4.59 22.05 -39.11
CA PHE A 17 4.78 23.10 -38.11
C PHE A 17 4.49 24.50 -38.63
N GLY A 18 4.44 24.70 -39.94
CA GLY A 18 4.22 26.02 -40.53
C GLY A 18 5.22 27.05 -40.01
N GLY A 19 4.73 28.25 -39.70
CA GLY A 19 5.50 29.31 -39.05
C GLY A 19 5.48 29.29 -37.51
N ALA A 20 5.17 28.15 -36.87
CA ALA A 20 5.24 28.06 -35.42
C ALA A 20 6.68 28.23 -34.91
N GLU A 21 6.83 28.65 -33.66
CA GLU A 21 8.13 28.77 -32.99
C GLU A 21 8.21 27.78 -31.83
N GLY A 22 9.38 27.17 -31.65
CA GLY A 22 9.64 26.20 -30.59
C GLY A 22 10.91 25.41 -30.84
N TYR A 23 11.07 24.28 -30.17
CA TYR A 23 12.18 23.35 -30.34
C TYR A 23 11.71 22.11 -31.10
N LEU A 24 12.35 21.85 -32.24
CA LEU A 24 12.27 20.60 -32.97
C LEU A 24 13.26 19.60 -32.35
N CYS A 25 12.74 18.51 -31.80
CA CYS A 25 13.55 17.40 -31.31
C CYS A 25 13.80 16.39 -32.42
N VAL A 26 15.07 16.13 -32.73
CA VAL A 26 15.52 15.04 -33.61
C VAL A 26 16.27 14.02 -32.76
N ALA A 27 15.86 12.76 -32.83
CA ALA A 27 16.44 11.67 -32.09
C ALA A 27 17.12 10.66 -33.03
N SER A 28 18.20 10.02 -32.55
CA SER A 28 18.90 8.99 -33.30
C SER A 28 19.34 7.82 -32.41
N GLY A 29 19.53 6.64 -33.00
CA GLY A 29 20.05 5.48 -32.28
C GLY A 29 20.62 4.41 -33.21
N SER A 30 21.57 3.62 -32.70
CA SER A 30 22.14 2.49 -33.45
C SER A 30 21.27 1.24 -33.24
N ARG A 31 21.03 0.46 -34.29
CA ARG A 31 20.20 -0.74 -34.21
C ARG A 31 21.02 -1.96 -33.78
N ASP A 32 20.54 -2.68 -32.77
CA ASP A 32 21.05 -4.00 -32.36
C ASP A 32 19.86 -4.95 -32.17
N GLY A 33 19.58 -5.75 -33.21
CA GLY A 33 18.36 -6.56 -33.29
C GLY A 33 17.08 -5.70 -33.23
N GLU A 34 16.18 -6.01 -32.30
CA GLU A 34 14.96 -5.23 -32.09
C GLU A 34 15.17 -3.96 -31.24
N ARG A 35 16.34 -3.76 -30.64
CA ARG A 35 16.61 -2.66 -29.70
C ARG A 35 17.39 -1.53 -30.36
N LEU A 36 17.07 -0.30 -29.96
CA LEU A 36 17.89 0.88 -30.19
C LEU A 36 18.91 1.00 -29.05
N ARG A 37 20.18 1.19 -29.40
CA ARG A 37 21.28 1.48 -28.47
C ARG A 37 21.87 2.85 -28.78
N ASP A 38 22.59 3.40 -27.80
CA ASP A 38 23.27 4.70 -27.94
C ASP A 38 22.29 5.77 -28.45
N PHE A 39 21.12 5.83 -27.81
CA PHE A 39 20.04 6.72 -28.18
C PHE A 39 20.37 8.15 -27.76
N ARG A 40 20.16 9.11 -28.66
CA ARG A 40 20.55 10.51 -28.50
C ARG A 40 19.42 11.40 -28.98
N GLU A 41 19.26 12.54 -28.31
CA GLU A 41 18.27 13.56 -28.68
C GLU A 41 18.96 14.90 -28.84
N ARG A 42 18.55 15.67 -29.84
CA ARG A 42 19.06 17.00 -30.10
C ARG A 42 17.91 17.93 -30.42
N TYR A 43 17.99 19.16 -29.91
CA TYR A 43 16.94 20.16 -30.02
C TYR A 43 17.42 21.32 -30.89
N PHE A 44 16.56 21.78 -31.78
CA PHE A 44 16.84 22.83 -32.75
C PHE A 44 15.74 23.89 -32.69
N ARG A 45 16.10 25.17 -32.59
CA ARG A 45 15.11 26.26 -32.60
C ARG A 45 14.45 26.34 -33.97
N TYR A 46 13.18 26.02 -34.03
CA TYR A 46 12.38 26.08 -35.24
C TYR A 46 11.67 27.45 -35.36
N PRO A 47 11.56 28.05 -36.57
CA PRO A 47 12.04 27.53 -37.86
C PRO A 47 13.52 27.82 -38.15
N GLY A 48 14.19 28.66 -37.35
CA GLY A 48 15.52 29.21 -37.66
C GLY A 48 16.66 28.19 -37.82
N GLN A 49 16.54 27.00 -37.23
CA GLN A 49 17.52 25.91 -37.28
C GLN A 49 16.92 24.63 -37.90
N ALA A 50 15.85 24.74 -38.69
CA ALA A 50 15.26 23.58 -39.35
C ALA A 50 16.25 22.92 -40.33
N GLU A 51 17.05 23.72 -41.05
CA GLU A 51 18.09 23.21 -41.97
C GLU A 51 19.17 22.43 -41.22
N ASP A 52 19.61 22.95 -40.06
CA ASP A 52 20.56 22.26 -39.18
C ASP A 52 20.01 20.93 -38.67
N ALA A 53 18.73 20.91 -38.30
CA ALA A 53 18.04 19.70 -37.84
C ALA A 53 17.98 18.63 -38.93
N ALA A 54 17.71 19.04 -40.17
CA ALA A 54 17.64 18.14 -41.30
C ALA A 54 19.03 17.66 -41.73
N GLY A 55 20.06 18.51 -41.63
CA GLY A 55 21.46 18.14 -41.78
C GLY A 55 21.87 17.09 -40.76
N TYR A 56 21.56 17.31 -39.49
CA TYR A 56 21.83 16.34 -38.42
C TYR A 56 21.15 14.98 -38.65
N ALA A 57 19.88 14.97 -39.07
CA ALA A 57 19.18 13.72 -39.40
C ALA A 57 19.86 12.98 -40.56
N ARG A 58 20.36 13.69 -41.57
CA ARG A 58 21.10 13.10 -42.69
C ARG A 58 22.44 12.54 -42.26
N ASP A 59 23.21 13.29 -41.47
CA ASP A 59 24.52 12.88 -40.98
C ASP A 59 24.42 11.61 -40.12
N GLU A 60 23.40 11.52 -39.27
CA GLU A 60 23.14 10.34 -38.44
C GLU A 60 22.68 9.14 -39.29
N ASP A 61 21.88 9.37 -40.33
CA ASP A 61 21.50 8.34 -41.31
C ASP A 61 22.72 7.81 -42.07
N GLU A 62 23.58 8.68 -42.58
CA GLU A 62 24.83 8.32 -43.27
C GLU A 62 25.79 7.56 -42.35
N ALA A 63 25.78 7.86 -41.05
CA ALA A 63 26.51 7.11 -40.03
C ALA A 63 25.89 5.74 -39.70
N GLY A 64 24.81 5.33 -40.39
CA GLY A 64 24.16 4.04 -40.23
C GLY A 64 23.18 3.95 -39.06
N ARG A 65 22.73 5.10 -38.54
CA ARG A 65 21.83 5.16 -37.38
C ARG A 65 20.39 5.37 -37.81
N GLU A 66 19.46 4.90 -36.98
CA GLU A 66 18.03 5.18 -37.12
C GLU A 66 17.76 6.61 -36.69
N THR A 67 16.89 7.32 -37.40
CA THR A 67 16.55 8.71 -37.10
C THR A 67 15.05 8.90 -36.98
N TYR A 68 14.69 9.81 -36.07
CA TYR A 68 13.32 10.14 -35.70
C TYR A 68 13.20 11.62 -35.37
N PHE A 69 11.98 12.15 -35.39
CA PHE A 69 11.67 13.49 -34.89
C PHE A 69 10.40 13.48 -34.03
N CYS A 70 10.30 14.42 -33.10
CA CYS A 70 9.09 14.62 -32.31
C CYS A 70 7.97 15.18 -33.19
N ALA A 71 6.80 14.54 -33.18
CA ALA A 71 5.70 14.86 -34.09
C ALA A 71 5.08 16.27 -33.91
N HIS A 72 5.43 16.98 -32.83
CA HIS A 72 5.11 18.39 -32.60
C HIS A 72 6.33 19.13 -32.01
N LEU A 73 6.29 20.46 -32.05
CA LEU A 73 7.31 21.31 -31.43
C LEU A 73 7.21 21.30 -29.89
N LEU A 74 8.30 21.66 -29.23
CA LEU A 74 8.41 21.79 -27.78
C LEU A 74 8.67 23.24 -27.38
N MET A 75 8.22 23.65 -26.19
CA MET A 75 8.50 24.98 -25.64
C MET A 75 9.91 25.07 -25.02
N GLU A 76 10.51 23.94 -24.66
CA GLU A 76 11.81 23.82 -24.02
C GLU A 76 12.66 22.70 -24.66
N GLU A 77 13.97 22.70 -24.41
CA GLU A 77 14.93 21.66 -24.87
C GLU A 77 14.82 20.36 -24.05
N HIS A 78 13.59 19.90 -23.82
CA HIS A 78 13.29 18.71 -23.07
C HIS A 78 12.01 18.09 -23.63
N ARG A 79 12.04 16.81 -23.99
CA ARG A 79 10.89 16.12 -24.58
C ARG A 79 10.01 15.51 -23.48
N ALA A 80 9.01 16.25 -23.04
CA ALA A 80 7.98 15.82 -22.09
C ALA A 80 6.59 16.40 -22.47
N LYS A 81 5.50 15.87 -21.89
CA LYS A 81 4.14 16.31 -22.26
C LYS A 81 3.84 17.76 -21.86
N ASP A 82 4.40 18.20 -20.74
CA ASP A 82 4.28 19.55 -20.21
C ASP A 82 5.07 20.59 -21.01
N THR A 83 6.06 20.16 -21.79
CA THR A 83 6.83 21.01 -22.71
C THR A 83 6.27 21.00 -24.13
N ALA A 84 5.13 20.36 -24.41
CA ALA A 84 4.52 20.35 -25.73
C ALA A 84 4.03 21.76 -26.14
N ALA A 85 4.46 22.24 -27.32
CA ALA A 85 3.92 23.47 -27.90
C ALA A 85 2.54 23.22 -28.54
N PRO A 86 1.71 24.27 -28.75
CA PRO A 86 0.45 24.15 -29.47
C PRO A 86 0.62 23.41 -30.81
N VAL A 87 -0.18 22.36 -31.00
CA VAL A 87 -0.01 21.38 -32.08
C VAL A 87 -0.68 21.92 -33.34
N ARG A 88 0.07 21.96 -34.45
CA ARG A 88 -0.43 22.45 -35.76
C ARG A 88 -0.78 21.35 -36.75
N ALA A 89 -0.43 20.11 -36.45
CA ALA A 89 -0.80 18.96 -37.22
C ALA A 89 -1.03 17.77 -36.28
N LEU A 90 -2.17 17.13 -36.43
CA LEU A 90 -2.44 15.84 -35.80
C LEU A 90 -1.74 14.75 -36.60
N TYR A 91 -1.52 13.59 -36.00
CA TYR A 91 -0.82 12.49 -36.65
C TYR A 91 -1.31 11.12 -36.18
N ALA A 92 -1.05 10.11 -37.01
CA ALA A 92 -1.23 8.70 -36.67
C ALA A 92 -0.12 7.84 -37.32
N ASP A 93 0.40 6.87 -36.58
CA ASP A 93 1.33 5.87 -37.11
C ASP A 93 0.53 4.73 -37.77
N GLY A 94 0.24 4.91 -39.06
CA GLY A 94 -0.63 4.10 -39.92
C GLY A 94 0.02 2.79 -40.36
N ASP A 95 0.42 1.98 -39.40
CA ASP A 95 1.22 0.76 -39.52
C ASP A 95 0.52 -0.38 -40.32
N GLY A 96 0.18 -0.15 -41.60
CA GLY A 96 -0.66 -1.01 -42.44
C GLY A 96 -2.13 -0.62 -42.49
N ALA A 97 -2.48 0.58 -42.01
CA ALA A 97 -3.84 1.10 -41.97
C ALA A 97 -4.40 1.37 -43.38
N GLN A 98 -5.61 0.85 -43.66
CA GLN A 98 -6.43 1.33 -44.77
C GLN A 98 -7.35 2.41 -44.21
N VAL A 99 -7.11 3.67 -44.57
CA VAL A 99 -8.02 4.78 -44.22
C VAL A 99 -9.39 4.42 -44.78
N SER A 100 -10.38 4.20 -43.90
CA SER A 100 -11.75 3.92 -44.31
C SER A 100 -12.34 5.11 -45.05
N GLU A 101 -13.28 4.90 -45.98
CA GLU A 101 -14.00 5.99 -46.66
C GLU A 101 -14.68 6.98 -45.68
N ASP A 102 -14.95 6.54 -44.46
CA ASP A 102 -15.59 7.33 -43.40
C ASP A 102 -14.61 8.15 -42.52
N ALA A 103 -13.28 8.03 -42.74
CA ALA A 103 -12.28 8.75 -41.95
C ALA A 103 -11.77 9.99 -42.70
N PRO A 104 -11.44 11.09 -41.99
CA PRO A 104 -10.89 12.29 -42.64
C PRO A 104 -9.62 11.97 -43.44
N GLU A 105 -9.53 12.45 -44.67
CA GLU A 105 -8.35 12.24 -45.51
C GLU A 105 -7.12 12.95 -44.93
N PRO A 106 -5.94 12.31 -44.91
CA PRO A 106 -4.71 12.93 -44.39
C PRO A 106 -4.18 13.98 -45.35
N SER A 107 -3.70 15.09 -44.79
CA SER A 107 -3.07 16.19 -45.55
C SER A 107 -1.69 15.84 -46.10
N VAL A 108 -0.95 14.97 -45.37
CA VAL A 108 0.38 14.48 -45.75
C VAL A 108 0.50 12.99 -45.39
N VAL A 109 1.04 12.20 -46.31
CA VAL A 109 1.33 10.78 -46.11
C VAL A 109 2.82 10.55 -46.29
N VAL A 110 3.45 9.93 -45.29
CA VAL A 110 4.85 9.52 -45.32
C VAL A 110 4.92 8.00 -45.29
N GLU A 111 5.49 7.38 -46.31
CA GLU A 111 5.78 5.95 -46.29
C GLU A 111 7.06 5.71 -45.47
N SER A 112 6.92 5.03 -44.33
CA SER A 112 8.03 4.73 -43.42
C SER A 112 8.74 3.41 -43.77
N SER A 113 8.03 2.51 -44.45
CA SER A 113 8.50 1.27 -45.08
C SER A 113 7.38 0.72 -45.97
N PRO A 114 7.64 -0.24 -46.88
CA PRO A 114 6.60 -0.73 -47.80
C PRO A 114 5.30 -1.12 -47.08
N ARG A 115 4.20 -0.45 -47.43
CA ARG A 115 2.85 -0.61 -46.83
C ARG A 115 2.70 -0.16 -45.37
N ARG A 116 3.61 0.65 -44.83
CA ARG A 116 3.52 1.26 -43.49
C ARG A 116 3.65 2.76 -43.63
N THR A 117 2.65 3.51 -43.19
CA THR A 117 2.58 4.96 -43.41
C THR A 117 2.48 5.73 -42.11
N GLN A 118 2.90 6.99 -42.13
CA GLN A 118 2.63 7.98 -41.10
C GLN A 118 1.73 9.04 -41.73
N LEU A 119 0.62 9.32 -41.09
CA LEU A 119 -0.44 10.17 -41.59
C LEU A 119 -0.46 11.46 -40.78
N TYR A 120 -0.59 12.60 -41.45
CA TYR A 120 -0.66 13.91 -40.82
C TYR A 120 -1.88 14.69 -41.31
N TRP A 121 -2.62 15.30 -40.38
CA TRP A 121 -3.74 16.22 -40.65
C TRP A 121 -3.32 17.62 -40.23
N LEU A 122 -3.01 18.47 -41.22
CA LEU A 122 -2.65 19.87 -40.99
C LEU A 122 -3.87 20.62 -40.48
N LEU A 123 -3.69 21.45 -39.46
CA LEU A 123 -4.80 22.14 -38.81
C LEU A 123 -4.92 23.59 -39.28
N SER A 124 -6.14 24.04 -39.50
CA SER A 124 -6.46 25.44 -39.83
C SER A 124 -5.96 26.42 -38.76
N ARG A 125 -5.90 25.96 -37.51
CA ARG A 125 -5.38 26.68 -36.34
C ARG A 125 -4.68 25.73 -35.36
N PRO A 126 -3.70 26.22 -34.57
CA PRO A 126 -3.08 25.41 -33.53
C PRO A 126 -4.11 24.95 -32.48
N VAL A 127 -3.86 23.78 -31.92
CA VAL A 127 -4.68 23.16 -30.87
C VAL A 127 -3.83 22.97 -29.63
N GLU A 128 -4.41 23.24 -28.46
CA GLU A 128 -3.75 22.99 -27.18
C GLU A 128 -3.31 21.53 -27.05
N PRO A 129 -2.11 21.24 -26.51
CA PRO A 129 -1.52 19.89 -26.53
C PRO A 129 -2.47 18.79 -26.02
N ARG A 130 -3.19 19.03 -24.93
CA ARG A 130 -4.14 18.04 -24.37
C ARG A 130 -5.33 17.75 -25.30
N ALA A 131 -5.80 18.75 -26.03
CA ALA A 131 -6.87 18.56 -27.01
C ALA A 131 -6.34 17.83 -28.25
N ALA A 132 -5.14 18.17 -28.70
CA ALA A 132 -4.47 17.48 -29.79
C ALA A 132 -4.20 16.01 -29.47
N GLU A 133 -3.76 15.69 -28.24
CA GLU A 133 -3.57 14.31 -27.77
C GLU A 133 -4.88 13.49 -27.82
N ARG A 134 -6.01 14.08 -27.38
CA ARG A 134 -7.33 13.43 -27.49
C ARG A 134 -7.73 13.19 -28.95
N LEU A 135 -7.52 14.19 -29.81
CA LEU A 135 -7.85 14.10 -31.23
C LEU A 135 -6.96 13.08 -31.96
N ASN A 136 -5.65 13.03 -31.67
CA ASN A 136 -4.74 12.00 -32.19
C ASN A 136 -5.22 10.59 -31.84
N ARG A 137 -5.66 10.39 -30.60
CA ARG A 137 -6.19 9.08 -30.16
C ARG A 137 -7.46 8.68 -30.92
N ARG A 138 -8.35 9.64 -31.17
CA ARG A 138 -9.58 9.44 -31.95
C ARG A 138 -9.29 9.21 -33.44
N LEU A 139 -8.33 9.94 -34.00
CA LEU A 139 -7.83 9.75 -35.37
C LEU A 139 -7.21 8.37 -35.54
N ALA A 140 -6.30 7.97 -34.65
CA ALA A 140 -5.65 6.66 -34.71
C ALA A 140 -6.69 5.53 -34.75
N ARG A 141 -7.76 5.64 -33.97
CA ARG A 141 -8.88 4.70 -34.03
C ARG A 141 -9.65 4.79 -35.36
N ALA A 142 -9.98 5.99 -35.81
CA ALA A 142 -10.76 6.22 -37.03
C ALA A 142 -10.07 5.60 -38.26
N VAL A 143 -8.75 5.72 -38.35
CA VAL A 143 -7.97 5.18 -39.47
C VAL A 143 -7.48 3.76 -39.25
N GLY A 144 -7.79 3.13 -38.11
CA GLY A 144 -7.31 1.78 -37.79
C GLY A 144 -5.79 1.68 -37.59
N ALA A 145 -5.15 2.77 -37.15
CA ALA A 145 -3.75 2.82 -36.75
C ALA A 145 -3.51 2.21 -35.36
N ASP A 146 -2.24 2.01 -34.99
CA ASP A 146 -1.85 1.47 -33.70
C ASP A 146 -2.27 2.42 -32.55
N MET A 147 -3.07 1.89 -31.61
CA MET A 147 -3.56 2.61 -30.43
C MET A 147 -2.47 2.88 -29.37
N SER A 148 -1.20 2.58 -29.64
CA SER A 148 -0.06 2.91 -28.78
C SER A 148 0.76 4.12 -29.26
N GLY A 149 0.46 4.70 -30.43
CA GLY A 149 1.29 5.74 -31.08
C GLY A 149 0.69 7.14 -31.22
N TRP A 150 -0.18 7.59 -30.30
CA TRP A 150 -0.90 8.89 -30.36
C TRP A 150 -0.47 9.92 -29.28
N ASP A 151 0.45 9.53 -28.39
CA ASP A 151 0.83 10.33 -27.22
C ASP A 151 1.63 11.58 -27.61
N LEU A 152 1.43 12.71 -26.92
CA LEU A 152 2.35 13.84 -26.99
C LEU A 152 3.79 13.35 -26.79
N THR A 153 4.71 13.91 -27.55
CA THR A 153 6.13 13.52 -27.64
C THR A 153 6.46 12.27 -28.45
N GLN A 154 5.49 11.71 -29.19
CA GLN A 154 5.74 10.58 -30.09
C GLN A 154 6.86 10.89 -31.10
N LEU A 155 7.73 9.91 -31.29
CA LEU A 155 8.80 9.93 -32.29
C LEU A 155 8.35 9.26 -33.60
N LEU A 156 8.41 10.01 -34.70
CA LEU A 156 8.07 9.56 -36.06
C LEU A 156 9.32 9.59 -36.96
N ARG A 157 9.24 8.95 -38.13
CA ARG A 157 10.39 8.77 -39.02
C ARG A 157 10.63 10.03 -39.83
N VAL A 158 11.90 10.34 -40.10
CA VAL A 158 12.29 11.54 -40.86
C VAL A 158 12.36 11.20 -42.35
N PRO A 159 11.60 11.87 -43.25
CA PRO A 159 11.74 11.67 -44.69
C PRO A 159 13.14 11.98 -45.21
N GLY A 160 13.61 11.20 -46.18
CA GLY A 160 14.97 11.28 -46.71
C GLY A 160 16.02 10.49 -45.92
N THR A 161 15.60 9.67 -44.95
CA THR A 161 16.45 8.75 -44.16
C THR A 161 16.02 7.30 -44.38
N HIS A 162 16.78 6.33 -43.87
CA HIS A 162 16.53 4.90 -44.08
C HIS A 162 16.00 4.22 -42.81
N ASN A 163 14.98 3.37 -42.96
CA ASN A 163 14.41 2.59 -41.88
C ASN A 163 15.18 1.27 -41.69
N ARG A 164 16.20 1.29 -40.83
CA ARG A 164 17.11 0.15 -40.60
C ARG A 164 16.54 -0.93 -39.68
N LYS A 165 15.25 -0.86 -39.34
CA LYS A 165 14.52 -1.98 -38.72
C LYS A 165 14.41 -3.17 -39.67
N TYR A 166 14.43 -2.93 -40.98
CA TYR A 166 14.35 -3.96 -42.00
C TYR A 166 15.71 -4.18 -42.67
N ALA A 167 15.97 -5.41 -43.12
CA ALA A 167 17.25 -5.81 -43.68
C ALA A 167 17.60 -5.08 -44.99
N ASP A 168 16.59 -4.67 -45.76
CA ASP A 168 16.69 -3.91 -47.00
C ASP A 168 16.73 -2.38 -46.78
N ALA A 169 16.61 -1.94 -45.52
CA ALA A 169 16.67 -0.54 -45.09
C ALA A 169 15.90 0.42 -46.01
N PRO A 170 14.57 0.26 -46.17
CA PRO A 170 13.79 1.07 -47.10
C PRO A 170 13.88 2.55 -46.74
N GLY A 171 13.95 3.39 -47.77
CA GLY A 171 13.95 4.84 -47.63
C GLY A 171 12.59 5.35 -47.16
N VAL A 172 12.61 6.33 -46.27
CA VAL A 172 11.42 7.04 -45.79
C VAL A 172 11.12 8.18 -46.76
N SER A 173 9.93 8.21 -47.33
CA SER A 173 9.56 9.23 -48.34
C SER A 173 8.17 9.79 -48.12
N VAL A 174 7.99 11.08 -48.39
CA VAL A 174 6.66 11.68 -48.50
C VAL A 174 6.04 11.18 -49.81
N THR A 175 4.90 10.49 -49.74
CA THR A 175 4.24 9.90 -50.91
C THR A 175 3.08 10.75 -51.42
N GLU A 176 2.43 11.51 -50.53
CA GLU A 176 1.29 12.34 -50.86
C GLU A 176 1.25 13.59 -49.99
N THR A 177 0.91 14.72 -50.62
CA THR A 177 0.68 16.00 -49.96
C THR A 177 -0.49 16.69 -50.65
N THR A 178 -1.63 16.79 -49.98
CA THR A 178 -2.79 17.54 -50.49
C THR A 178 -2.74 19.00 -50.07
N GLY A 179 -2.08 19.30 -48.93
CA GLY A 179 -2.02 20.63 -48.34
C GLY A 179 -3.34 21.10 -47.75
N GLU A 180 -4.33 20.21 -47.64
CA GLU A 180 -5.63 20.50 -47.04
C GLU A 180 -5.48 20.82 -45.56
N LEU A 181 -6.18 21.86 -45.11
CA LEU A 181 -6.24 22.24 -43.70
C LEU A 181 -7.57 21.79 -43.12
N HIS A 182 -7.50 21.06 -42.01
CA HIS A 182 -8.68 20.59 -41.29
C HIS A 182 -8.99 21.52 -40.14
N ASP A 183 -10.27 21.84 -39.96
CA ASP A 183 -10.70 22.55 -38.76
C ASP A 183 -10.70 21.59 -37.56
N PRO A 184 -10.00 21.91 -36.45
CA PRO A 184 -9.99 21.05 -35.27
C PRO A 184 -11.37 20.74 -34.69
N GLU A 185 -12.33 21.68 -34.75
CA GLU A 185 -13.69 21.43 -34.25
C GLU A 185 -14.47 20.53 -35.18
N GLU A 186 -14.24 20.63 -36.50
CA GLU A 186 -14.85 19.72 -37.45
C GLU A 186 -14.33 18.30 -37.24
N LEU A 187 -13.01 18.14 -37.09
CA LEU A 187 -12.40 16.86 -36.70
C LEU A 187 -12.98 16.33 -35.38
N ASP A 188 -13.11 17.17 -34.36
CA ASP A 188 -13.69 16.80 -33.06
C ASP A 188 -15.15 16.34 -33.17
N ARG A 189 -15.91 16.83 -34.16
CA ARG A 189 -17.30 16.41 -34.43
C ARG A 189 -17.40 15.13 -35.25
N VAL A 190 -16.55 14.96 -36.27
CA VAL A 190 -16.67 13.82 -37.23
C VAL A 190 -15.98 12.56 -36.76
N LEU A 191 -14.94 12.68 -35.92
CA LEU A 191 -14.20 11.52 -35.44
C LEU A 191 -15.05 10.68 -34.48
N PRO A 192 -14.90 9.34 -34.47
CA PRO A 192 -15.62 8.49 -33.53
C PRO A 192 -15.24 8.83 -32.09
N GLU A 193 -16.23 8.83 -31.19
CA GLU A 193 -15.98 8.93 -29.75
C GLU A 193 -15.32 7.65 -29.24
N LEU A 194 -14.32 7.79 -28.38
CA LEU A 194 -13.67 6.65 -27.73
C LEU A 194 -14.64 6.01 -26.74
N PRO A 195 -14.71 4.67 -26.62
CA PRO A 195 -15.55 4.06 -25.59
C PRO A 195 -15.12 4.57 -24.22
N ASP A 196 -16.10 4.94 -23.41
CA ASP A 196 -15.87 5.50 -22.09
C ASP A 196 -15.06 4.55 -21.20
N SER A 197 -14.05 5.09 -20.54
CA SER A 197 -13.68 4.57 -19.22
C SER A 197 -14.88 4.80 -18.30
N PRO A 198 -15.32 3.81 -17.50
CA PRO A 198 -16.62 3.85 -16.86
C PRO A 198 -16.74 5.04 -15.90
N GLY A 199 -17.66 5.96 -16.22
CA GLY A 199 -18.18 6.96 -15.28
C GLY A 199 -18.50 8.31 -15.92
N LEU A 200 -19.57 8.39 -16.72
CA LEU A 200 -20.41 9.58 -17.01
C LEU A 200 -21.67 9.09 -17.76
N GLY A 201 -22.83 9.72 -17.53
CA GLY A 201 -24.12 9.30 -18.09
C GLY A 201 -24.36 9.75 -19.53
N ASP A 202 -25.39 9.17 -20.14
CA ASP A 202 -25.74 9.08 -21.58
C ASP A 202 -26.07 10.42 -22.31
N ASP A 203 -25.82 11.57 -21.71
CA ASP A 203 -26.19 12.88 -22.26
C ASP A 203 -25.13 13.98 -22.13
N GLY A 204 -23.93 13.66 -21.64
CA GLY A 204 -22.80 14.59 -21.63
C GLY A 204 -23.01 15.87 -20.80
N LYS A 205 -24.05 15.91 -19.96
CA LYS A 205 -24.29 16.95 -18.97
C LYS A 205 -24.05 16.39 -17.57
N ILE A 206 -23.46 17.21 -16.69
CA ILE A 206 -23.58 16.98 -15.26
C ILE A 206 -25.08 17.12 -14.93
N PRO A 207 -25.72 16.19 -14.21
CA PRO A 207 -27.10 16.37 -13.75
C PRO A 207 -27.25 17.70 -13.00
N ASP A 208 -28.37 18.40 -13.17
CA ASP A 208 -28.64 19.69 -12.51
C ASP A 208 -28.26 19.64 -11.00
N PRO A 209 -27.66 20.71 -10.44
CA PRO A 209 -27.01 20.66 -9.14
C PRO A 209 -28.00 20.30 -8.03
N VAL A 210 -27.63 19.33 -7.21
CA VAL A 210 -28.26 19.02 -5.91
C VAL A 210 -27.83 20.05 -4.84
N SER A 211 -27.28 21.20 -5.24
CA SER A 211 -26.87 22.25 -4.30
C SER A 211 -28.10 22.84 -3.61
N PRO A 212 -28.09 23.00 -2.28
CA PRO A 212 -29.10 23.78 -1.61
C PRO A 212 -29.08 25.22 -2.17
N ALA A 213 -30.25 25.80 -2.47
CA ALA A 213 -30.36 27.19 -2.90
C ALA A 213 -30.03 28.12 -1.71
N MET A 214 -28.74 28.44 -1.56
CA MET A 214 -28.21 29.33 -0.52
C MET A 214 -27.64 30.58 -1.18
N GLU A 215 -27.87 31.74 -0.56
CA GLU A 215 -27.26 33.00 -0.99
C GLU A 215 -25.77 33.03 -0.65
N ASP A 216 -24.98 33.85 -1.34
CA ASP A 216 -23.52 33.94 -1.18
C ASP A 216 -23.13 34.21 0.30
N GLU A 217 -23.87 35.06 1.01
CA GLU A 217 -23.63 35.36 2.44
C GLU A 217 -23.86 34.15 3.35
N GLU A 218 -24.86 33.30 3.03
CA GLU A 218 -25.16 32.10 3.81
C GLU A 218 -24.05 31.04 3.63
N VAL A 219 -23.47 30.94 2.43
CA VAL A 219 -22.31 30.09 2.16
C VAL A 219 -21.10 30.55 2.99
N LEU A 220 -20.85 31.87 3.05
CA LEU A 220 -19.75 32.42 3.83
C LEU A 220 -19.96 32.24 5.34
N GLU A 221 -21.18 32.45 5.85
CA GLU A 221 -21.49 32.23 7.27
C GLU A 221 -21.29 30.76 7.65
N LYS A 222 -21.75 29.81 6.82
CA LYS A 222 -21.53 28.37 7.06
C LYS A 222 -20.06 27.99 6.97
N ALA A 223 -19.31 28.52 6.01
CA ALA A 223 -17.87 28.27 5.89
C ALA A 223 -17.07 28.83 7.08
N ARG A 224 -17.43 30.01 7.60
CA ARG A 224 -16.82 30.63 8.78
C ARG A 224 -17.21 29.95 10.11
N ASN A 225 -18.32 29.23 10.17
CA ASN A 225 -18.76 28.50 11.36
C ASN A 225 -18.45 26.99 11.34
N ALA A 226 -17.83 26.49 10.27
CA ALA A 226 -17.47 25.07 10.14
C ALA A 226 -16.25 24.68 10.98
N LYS A 227 -16.02 23.37 11.17
CA LYS A 227 -14.86 22.85 11.94
C LYS A 227 -13.50 23.26 11.37
N ASN A 228 -13.44 23.59 10.08
CA ASN A 228 -12.26 24.08 9.37
C ASN A 228 -12.26 25.61 9.18
N SER A 229 -13.05 26.34 9.97
CA SER A 229 -13.19 27.80 9.87
C SER A 229 -11.88 28.57 9.95
N GLU A 230 -10.92 28.11 10.76
CA GLU A 230 -9.58 28.73 10.86
C GLU A 230 -8.83 28.65 9.53
N LYS A 231 -8.92 27.52 8.81
CA LYS A 231 -8.33 27.37 7.47
C LYS A 231 -9.07 28.22 6.44
N PHE A 232 -10.41 28.29 6.53
CA PHE A 232 -11.20 29.14 5.66
C PHE A 232 -10.87 30.62 5.86
N ALA A 233 -10.77 31.11 7.11
CA ALA A 233 -10.45 32.51 7.42
C ALA A 233 -9.05 32.90 6.92
N ARG A 234 -8.03 32.06 7.13
CA ARG A 234 -6.68 32.31 6.62
C ARG A 234 -6.64 32.48 5.10
N LEU A 235 -7.39 31.66 4.36
CA LEU A 235 -7.44 31.75 2.89
C LEU A 235 -8.39 32.87 2.42
N TYR A 236 -9.61 32.93 2.92
CA TYR A 236 -10.65 33.83 2.40
C TYR A 236 -10.51 35.26 2.92
N ASP A 237 -10.26 35.45 4.22
CA ASP A 237 -10.25 36.76 4.87
C ASP A 237 -8.84 37.39 4.92
N GLU A 238 -7.79 36.57 5.10
CA GLU A 238 -6.40 37.04 5.28
C GLU A 238 -5.52 36.90 4.03
N GLY A 239 -5.86 36.00 3.10
CA GLY A 239 -5.06 35.73 1.90
C GLY A 239 -3.73 35.03 2.18
N ASP A 240 -3.63 34.33 3.31
CA ASP A 240 -2.42 33.68 3.79
C ASP A 240 -2.17 32.35 3.06
N THR A 241 -1.13 32.33 2.21
CA THR A 241 -0.71 31.17 1.42
C THR A 241 0.37 30.31 2.10
N SER A 242 0.82 30.67 3.32
CA SER A 242 1.93 29.98 4.00
C SER A 242 1.65 28.51 4.33
N GLY A 243 0.37 28.15 4.50
CA GLY A 243 -0.07 26.74 4.67
C GLY A 243 0.01 25.89 3.40
N HIS A 244 0.44 26.50 2.28
CA HIS A 244 0.54 25.90 0.96
C HIS A 244 1.92 26.16 0.33
N ASP A 245 2.98 26.23 1.13
CA ASP A 245 4.36 26.52 0.69
C ASP A 245 4.47 27.83 -0.14
N ASP A 246 3.62 28.80 0.18
CA ASP A 246 3.45 30.06 -0.55
C ASP A 246 3.07 29.88 -2.04
N ASP A 247 2.53 28.71 -2.42
CA ASP A 247 1.97 28.45 -3.75
C ASP A 247 0.54 29.00 -3.85
N ASP A 248 0.42 30.19 -4.46
CA ASP A 248 -0.87 30.84 -4.72
C ASP A 248 -1.86 29.91 -5.44
N SER A 249 -1.41 29.06 -6.37
CA SER A 249 -2.31 28.18 -7.13
C SER A 249 -2.82 27.01 -6.31
N ALA A 250 -2.01 26.51 -5.38
CA ALA A 250 -2.45 25.53 -4.40
C ALA A 250 -3.42 26.15 -3.38
N ALA A 251 -3.20 27.39 -2.96
CA ALA A 251 -4.10 28.15 -2.08
C ALA A 251 -5.44 28.49 -2.76
N ASP A 252 -5.41 28.93 -4.02
CA ASP A 252 -6.59 29.19 -4.85
C ASP A 252 -7.46 27.91 -4.92
N PHE A 253 -6.84 26.77 -5.26
CA PHE A 253 -7.53 25.48 -5.33
C PHE A 253 -8.06 25.01 -3.98
N ALA A 254 -7.32 25.25 -2.88
CA ALA A 254 -7.76 24.90 -1.54
C ALA A 254 -9.00 25.70 -1.12
N LEU A 255 -9.05 27.00 -1.42
CA LEU A 255 -10.22 27.82 -1.13
C LEU A 255 -11.43 27.40 -1.96
N VAL A 256 -11.26 27.20 -3.26
CA VAL A 256 -12.32 26.72 -4.18
C VAL A 256 -12.81 25.35 -3.76
N SER A 257 -11.92 24.48 -3.29
CA SER A 257 -12.28 23.18 -2.73
C SER A 257 -13.15 23.30 -1.48
N ILE A 258 -12.95 24.32 -0.63
CA ILE A 258 -13.84 24.56 0.52
C ILE A 258 -15.20 25.09 0.07
N LEU A 259 -15.23 26.07 -0.84
CA LEU A 259 -16.48 26.65 -1.36
C LEU A 259 -17.34 25.61 -2.11
N SER A 260 -16.70 24.74 -2.90
CA SER A 260 -17.35 23.66 -3.67
C SER A 260 -18.09 22.62 -2.81
N PHE A 261 -17.85 22.60 -1.50
CA PHE A 261 -18.64 21.77 -0.57
C PHE A 261 -20.05 22.34 -0.36
N TYR A 262 -20.16 23.67 -0.26
CA TYR A 262 -21.41 24.36 0.05
C TYR A 262 -22.25 24.68 -1.17
N THR A 263 -21.61 24.90 -2.32
CA THR A 263 -22.28 25.16 -3.60
C THR A 263 -21.56 24.44 -4.73
N GLN A 264 -22.31 23.95 -5.71
CA GLN A 264 -21.80 23.37 -6.95
C GLN A 264 -22.14 24.26 -8.16
N ASP A 265 -22.68 25.45 -7.91
CA ASP A 265 -22.87 26.50 -8.93
C ASP A 265 -21.52 27.18 -9.22
N GLU A 266 -21.00 26.96 -10.43
CA GLU A 266 -19.72 27.54 -10.89
C GLU A 266 -19.74 29.07 -10.85
N GLU A 267 -20.88 29.70 -11.13
CA GLU A 267 -21.02 31.16 -11.09
C GLU A 267 -20.97 31.67 -9.64
N GLN A 268 -21.61 30.97 -8.71
CA GLN A 268 -21.56 31.30 -7.29
C GLN A 268 -20.15 31.12 -6.72
N ILE A 269 -19.44 30.05 -7.09
CA ILE A 269 -18.05 29.83 -6.68
C ILE A 269 -17.15 30.96 -7.21
N ASP A 270 -17.33 31.40 -8.46
CA ASP A 270 -16.58 32.54 -9.00
C ASP A 270 -16.86 33.83 -8.23
N ARG A 271 -18.13 34.14 -7.95
CA ARG A 271 -18.51 35.33 -7.15
C ARG A 271 -17.90 35.30 -5.76
N LEU A 272 -17.96 34.15 -5.08
CA LEU A 272 -17.38 33.97 -3.74
C LEU A 272 -15.85 34.11 -3.78
N PHE A 273 -15.18 33.48 -4.75
CA PHE A 273 -13.73 33.58 -4.86
C PHE A 273 -13.28 35.03 -5.11
N ARG A 274 -13.99 35.77 -5.96
CA ARG A 274 -13.73 37.20 -6.21
C ARG A 274 -13.90 38.07 -4.97
N GLY A 275 -14.69 37.64 -4.00
CA GLY A 275 -14.84 38.28 -2.70
C GLY A 275 -13.75 37.96 -1.67
N SER A 276 -12.80 37.08 -2.00
CA SER A 276 -11.73 36.66 -1.10
C SER A 276 -10.47 37.52 -1.21
N ALA A 277 -9.63 37.49 -0.17
CA ALA A 277 -8.32 38.12 -0.14
C ALA A 277 -7.28 37.46 -1.07
N LEU A 278 -7.56 36.25 -1.61
CA LEU A 278 -6.73 35.58 -2.63
C LEU A 278 -7.01 36.07 -4.06
N MET A 279 -8.04 36.90 -4.26
CA MET A 279 -8.41 37.40 -5.58
C MET A 279 -7.28 38.23 -6.21
N ARG A 280 -6.92 37.88 -7.46
CA ARG A 280 -5.82 38.49 -8.21
C ARG A 280 -6.03 38.36 -9.72
N GLU A 281 -5.22 39.07 -10.50
CA GLU A 281 -5.33 39.15 -11.97
C GLU A 281 -5.33 37.78 -12.67
N LYS A 282 -4.61 36.80 -12.12
CA LYS A 282 -4.58 35.43 -12.64
C LYS A 282 -5.95 34.73 -12.62
N TRP A 283 -6.84 35.10 -11.69
CA TRP A 283 -8.20 34.56 -11.61
C TRP A 283 -9.14 35.13 -12.70
N ASN A 284 -8.82 36.29 -13.28
CA ASN A 284 -9.58 36.83 -14.42
C ASN A 284 -9.36 36.04 -15.71
N ARG A 285 -8.36 35.15 -15.74
CA ARG A 285 -8.18 34.21 -16.84
C ARG A 285 -9.21 33.08 -16.74
N GLU A 286 -10.14 33.08 -17.68
CA GLU A 286 -11.21 32.08 -17.78
C GLU A 286 -10.68 30.64 -17.77
N ASP A 287 -9.58 30.35 -18.46
CA ASP A 287 -8.96 29.02 -18.49
C ASP A 287 -8.44 28.56 -17.12
N TYR A 288 -7.95 29.50 -16.30
CA TYR A 288 -7.45 29.21 -14.96
C TYR A 288 -8.59 29.07 -13.95
N ARG A 289 -9.56 30.00 -13.97
CA ARG A 289 -10.75 29.97 -13.13
C ARG A 289 -11.52 28.67 -13.34
N ASP A 290 -11.94 28.42 -14.57
CA ASP A 290 -12.81 27.31 -14.92
C ASP A 290 -12.15 25.96 -14.62
N ARG A 291 -10.85 25.83 -14.92
CA ARG A 291 -10.09 24.62 -14.60
C ARG A 291 -10.01 24.38 -13.10
N THR A 292 -9.84 25.45 -12.30
CA THR A 292 -9.72 25.34 -10.84
C THR A 292 -11.06 24.96 -10.22
N ILE A 293 -12.16 25.59 -10.66
CA ILE A 293 -13.53 25.27 -10.25
C ILE A 293 -13.90 23.84 -10.64
N ARG A 294 -13.75 23.46 -11.92
CA ARG A 294 -14.08 22.10 -12.39
C ARG A 294 -13.22 21.03 -11.73
N LYS A 295 -11.93 21.28 -11.51
CA LYS A 295 -11.05 20.33 -10.81
C LYS A 295 -11.52 20.11 -9.36
N ALA A 296 -12.04 21.14 -8.71
CA ALA A 296 -12.56 21.02 -7.34
C ALA A 296 -13.90 20.27 -7.32
N LEU A 297 -14.76 20.48 -8.32
CA LEU A 297 -16.04 19.78 -8.45
C LEU A 297 -15.88 18.30 -8.84
N VAL A 298 -15.03 17.98 -9.82
CA VAL A 298 -14.76 16.59 -10.27
C VAL A 298 -14.09 15.74 -9.19
N GLY A 299 -13.25 16.35 -8.36
CA GLY A 299 -12.56 15.68 -7.25
C GLY A 299 -13.42 15.48 -5.99
N ARG A 300 -14.68 15.93 -5.97
CA ARG A 300 -15.49 16.02 -4.76
C ARG A 300 -16.66 15.02 -4.78
N THR A 301 -16.77 14.25 -3.70
CA THR A 301 -17.77 13.18 -3.51
C THR A 301 -18.76 13.47 -2.36
N GLU A 302 -18.54 14.57 -1.62
CA GLU A 302 -19.38 15.01 -0.49
C GLU A 302 -19.81 16.46 -0.69
N PHE A 303 -21.10 16.74 -0.46
CA PHE A 303 -21.75 18.04 -0.63
C PHE A 303 -22.55 18.40 0.64
N TYR A 304 -22.74 19.69 0.90
CA TYR A 304 -23.54 20.18 2.02
C TYR A 304 -25.03 19.90 1.78
N GLY A 305 -25.64 19.02 2.59
CA GLY A 305 -27.07 18.72 2.54
C GLY A 305 -27.84 19.42 3.66
N ALA A 306 -28.85 20.23 3.30
CA ALA A 306 -29.90 20.60 4.24
C ALA A 306 -30.72 19.33 4.58
N GLU A 307 -30.95 19.09 5.87
CA GLU A 307 -31.64 17.91 6.41
C GLU A 307 -32.87 17.51 5.58
N GLN A 308 -32.88 16.27 5.07
CA GLN A 308 -34.12 15.63 4.60
C GLN A 308 -34.55 14.57 5.62
N ASP A 309 -35.75 14.81 6.14
CA ASP A 309 -36.50 14.05 7.12
C ASP A 309 -36.76 12.60 6.66
N PHE A 310 -36.27 11.62 7.43
CA PHE A 310 -36.50 10.18 7.20
C PHE A 310 -37.59 9.60 8.11
N SER A 311 -38.68 10.34 8.33
CA SER A 311 -39.88 9.81 8.96
C SER A 311 -40.68 8.91 8.00
N GLY A 312 -40.24 7.68 7.77
CA GLY A 312 -41.11 6.72 7.07
C GLY A 312 -40.54 5.46 6.48
N VAL A 313 -39.68 4.71 7.17
CA VAL A 313 -39.45 3.29 6.82
C VAL A 313 -39.33 2.46 8.09
N LYS A 314 -40.32 1.60 8.34
CA LYS A 314 -40.31 0.59 9.42
C LYS A 314 -39.61 -0.68 8.90
N PHE A 315 -38.67 -1.20 9.68
CA PHE A 315 -38.14 -2.56 9.51
C PHE A 315 -38.67 -3.44 10.64
N ASP A 316 -39.17 -4.61 10.24
CA ASP A 316 -39.82 -5.63 11.06
C ASP A 316 -38.74 -6.62 11.54
N GLU A 317 -38.69 -6.88 12.84
CA GLU A 317 -37.74 -7.82 13.47
C GLU A 317 -38.37 -9.21 13.53
N GLY A 318 -37.70 -10.20 12.91
CA GLY A 318 -38.03 -11.62 13.03
C GLY A 318 -36.96 -12.34 13.85
N GLU A 319 -37.38 -12.87 14.99
CA GLU A 319 -36.65 -13.76 15.89
C GLU A 319 -36.38 -15.12 15.22
N ASP A 320 -35.26 -15.78 15.56
CA ASP A 320 -35.19 -17.23 15.40
C ASP A 320 -34.29 -17.92 16.43
N GLU A 321 -34.79 -19.08 16.85
CA GLU A 321 -34.45 -19.86 18.04
C GLU A 321 -33.20 -20.76 17.88
N SER A 322 -32.57 -21.08 19.01
CA SER A 322 -31.56 -22.13 19.13
C SER A 322 -32.20 -23.46 19.56
N PRO A 323 -31.63 -24.62 19.18
CA PRO A 323 -31.81 -25.85 19.96
C PRO A 323 -30.48 -26.47 20.43
N ASP A 324 -30.48 -26.80 21.72
CA ASP A 324 -29.53 -27.63 22.45
C ASP A 324 -29.58 -29.12 22.06
N GLY A 325 -28.44 -29.80 22.24
CA GLY A 325 -28.39 -30.97 23.13
C GLY A 325 -28.21 -32.37 22.51
N ALA A 326 -27.06 -33.00 22.81
CA ALA A 326 -26.98 -34.40 23.24
C ALA A 326 -25.57 -34.73 23.79
N ALA A 327 -25.54 -35.22 25.03
CA ALA A 327 -24.38 -35.69 25.77
C ALA A 327 -24.23 -37.22 25.66
N HIS A 328 -23.03 -37.74 25.91
CA HIS A 328 -22.83 -39.10 26.43
C HIS A 328 -21.55 -39.21 27.27
N ASP A 329 -21.73 -39.77 28.47
CA ASP A 329 -20.78 -40.01 29.55
C ASP A 329 -19.80 -41.16 29.29
N ALA A 330 -18.64 -41.11 29.97
CA ALA A 330 -17.98 -42.28 30.56
C ALA A 330 -16.94 -41.85 31.62
N ASP A 331 -17.22 -42.21 32.87
CA ASP A 331 -16.34 -42.18 34.05
C ASP A 331 -15.17 -43.19 33.92
N ASP A 332 -14.05 -42.96 34.63
CA ASP A 332 -13.72 -43.68 35.89
C ASP A 332 -12.20 -43.66 36.25
N ALA A 333 -11.96 -43.61 37.58
CA ALA A 333 -10.76 -43.93 38.38
C ALA A 333 -9.43 -43.16 38.14
N CYS A 334 -8.99 -42.25 39.03
CA CYS A 334 -8.46 -42.44 40.39
C CYS A 334 -7.09 -43.14 40.43
N ASP A 335 -6.00 -42.41 40.77
CA ASP A 335 -5.32 -42.67 42.04
C ASP A 335 -4.34 -41.56 42.47
N THR A 336 -4.29 -41.36 43.77
CA THR A 336 -3.64 -40.30 44.53
C THR A 336 -2.22 -40.66 44.97
N MET A 337 -1.27 -39.72 44.98
CA MET A 337 -0.21 -39.66 46.01
C MET A 337 0.33 -38.23 46.17
N THR A 338 0.13 -37.65 47.36
CA THR A 338 0.71 -36.37 47.80
C THR A 338 1.97 -36.63 48.66
N PRO A 339 3.05 -35.82 48.58
CA PRO A 339 4.31 -36.05 49.30
C PRO A 339 4.37 -35.29 50.64
N PRO A 340 5.29 -35.65 51.57
CA PRO A 340 5.46 -34.93 52.83
C PRO A 340 6.51 -33.81 52.75
N SER A 341 6.36 -32.89 53.69
CA SER A 341 6.94 -31.54 53.78
C SER A 341 8.16 -31.39 54.71
N GLY A 342 9.09 -30.48 54.33
CA GLY A 342 9.86 -29.56 55.20
C GLY A 342 11.35 -29.88 55.45
N PRO A 343 12.20 -28.94 55.97
CA PRO A 343 12.13 -27.46 56.07
C PRO A 343 13.48 -26.78 55.62
N PRO A 344 13.93 -25.59 56.10
CA PRO A 344 14.22 -24.39 55.29
C PRO A 344 15.71 -24.06 54.98
N ARG A 345 15.85 -23.04 54.10
CA ARG A 345 17.01 -22.38 53.44
C ARG A 345 18.31 -22.18 54.24
N PRO A 346 19.43 -21.93 53.51
CA PRO A 346 20.05 -20.60 53.64
C PRO A 346 20.44 -19.97 52.29
N ASP A 347 20.38 -18.63 52.28
CA ASP A 347 20.77 -17.75 51.19
C ASP A 347 22.27 -17.79 50.91
N THR A 348 22.66 -17.87 49.63
CA THR A 348 23.83 -17.14 49.11
C THR A 348 23.67 -16.90 47.62
N HIS A 349 24.00 -15.66 47.24
CA HIS A 349 24.21 -15.20 45.89
C HIS A 349 25.09 -16.13 45.04
N ASP A 350 24.78 -16.10 43.74
CA ASP A 350 25.64 -16.31 42.58
C ASP A 350 25.38 -17.56 41.73
N ALA A 351 25.55 -17.36 40.43
CA ALA A 351 25.17 -18.15 39.28
C ALA A 351 25.34 -19.69 39.39
N CYS A 352 24.30 -20.44 39.02
CA CYS A 352 24.33 -21.57 38.05
C CYS A 352 22.97 -22.32 38.02
N ASP A 353 22.36 -22.34 36.84
CA ASP A 353 21.53 -23.37 36.21
C ASP A 353 20.32 -23.99 36.93
N THR A 354 19.17 -23.39 36.63
CA THR A 354 18.21 -24.08 35.75
C THR A 354 17.96 -23.16 34.56
N MET A 355 18.07 -23.66 33.33
CA MET A 355 17.51 -23.00 32.15
C MET A 355 15.99 -22.83 32.36
N THR A 356 15.59 -21.78 33.06
CA THR A 356 14.23 -21.28 33.01
C THR A 356 14.03 -20.87 31.56
N LEU A 357 13.18 -21.62 30.85
CA LEU A 357 12.64 -21.23 29.54
C LEU A 357 12.45 -19.71 29.55
N GLY A 358 12.93 -19.00 28.52
CA GLY A 358 12.92 -17.52 28.43
C GLY A 358 11.52 -16.89 28.33
N VAL A 359 10.59 -17.28 29.20
CA VAL A 359 9.16 -16.95 29.21
C VAL A 359 8.86 -15.77 30.14
N ALA A 360 9.88 -15.03 30.60
CA ALA A 360 9.66 -13.86 31.43
C ALA A 360 8.83 -12.81 30.66
N PRO A 361 7.98 -12.01 31.35
CA PRO A 361 7.24 -10.91 30.72
C PRO A 361 8.17 -10.00 29.90
N LEU A 362 7.67 -9.52 28.76
CA LEU A 362 8.38 -8.63 27.85
C LEU A 362 8.55 -7.26 28.49
N ARG A 363 9.71 -7.07 29.14
CA ARG A 363 10.03 -5.83 29.87
C ARG A 363 10.50 -4.73 28.92
N TYR A 364 10.24 -3.49 29.33
CA TYR A 364 10.80 -2.27 28.73
C TYR A 364 12.34 -2.29 28.80
N ARG A 365 12.99 -2.76 27.74
CA ARG A 365 14.42 -2.59 27.49
C ARG A 365 14.61 -2.35 25.99
N VAL A 366 14.94 -1.11 25.67
CA VAL A 366 15.01 -0.61 24.29
C VAL A 366 16.45 -0.70 23.75
N ASP A 367 17.44 -0.61 24.64
CA ASP A 367 18.83 -0.46 24.23
C ASP A 367 19.57 -1.80 24.13
N GLY A 368 20.22 -2.01 22.99
CA GLY A 368 21.28 -3.02 22.81
C GLY A 368 20.82 -4.47 22.66
N MET A 369 19.55 -4.74 22.33
CA MET A 369 19.12 -6.09 21.98
C MET A 369 19.52 -6.40 20.52
N PRO A 370 20.47 -7.32 20.26
CA PRO A 370 20.84 -7.70 18.90
C PRO A 370 19.72 -8.53 18.26
N PHE A 371 19.61 -8.49 16.93
CA PHE A 371 18.73 -9.39 16.20
C PHE A 371 19.05 -10.87 16.52
N PRO A 372 18.06 -11.72 16.82
CA PRO A 372 18.28 -13.11 17.21
C PRO A 372 18.60 -13.99 15.98
N LEU A 373 19.80 -13.83 15.42
CA LEU A 373 20.28 -14.62 14.26
C LEU A 373 20.15 -16.13 14.49
N HIS A 374 20.32 -16.56 15.75
CA HIS A 374 20.20 -17.96 16.15
C HIS A 374 18.79 -18.56 15.96
N ALA A 375 17.76 -17.70 15.88
CA ALA A 375 16.38 -18.11 15.64
C ALA A 375 16.14 -18.53 14.17
N LEU A 376 16.97 -18.07 13.24
CA LEU A 376 16.89 -18.45 11.85
C LEU A 376 17.65 -19.77 11.58
N PRO A 377 17.14 -20.64 10.69
CA PRO A 377 17.85 -21.82 10.22
C PRO A 377 19.23 -21.49 9.59
N PRO A 378 20.19 -22.43 9.59
CA PRO A 378 21.58 -22.15 9.21
C PRO A 378 21.74 -21.56 7.80
N THR A 379 20.99 -22.04 6.81
CA THR A 379 21.05 -21.55 5.43
C THR A 379 20.63 -20.09 5.34
N LEU A 380 19.50 -19.75 5.96
CA LEU A 380 18.99 -18.39 6.00
C LEU A 380 19.90 -17.46 6.80
N ARG A 381 20.44 -17.94 7.93
CA ARG A 381 21.39 -17.17 8.74
C ARG A 381 22.65 -16.82 7.95
N ARG A 382 23.23 -17.81 7.25
CA ARG A 382 24.43 -17.59 6.43
C ARG A 382 24.17 -16.53 5.35
N TYR A 383 23.09 -16.68 4.58
CA TYR A 383 22.73 -15.71 3.56
C TYR A 383 22.49 -14.32 4.16
N LEU A 384 21.80 -14.25 5.30
CA LEU A 384 21.52 -13.00 6.00
C LEU A 384 22.81 -12.27 6.40
N GLU A 385 23.74 -12.97 7.04
CA GLU A 385 25.02 -12.41 7.48
C GLU A 385 25.87 -11.95 6.28
N GLU A 386 25.96 -12.78 5.23
CA GLU A 386 26.70 -12.43 4.01
C GLU A 386 26.07 -11.26 3.27
N ALA A 387 24.74 -11.21 3.14
CA ALA A 387 24.02 -10.11 2.50
C ALA A 387 24.17 -8.80 3.27
N ALA A 388 23.98 -8.83 4.59
CA ALA A 388 24.17 -7.66 5.44
C ALA A 388 25.61 -7.13 5.35
N HIS A 389 26.59 -8.02 5.41
CA HIS A 389 28.01 -7.68 5.29
C HIS A 389 28.37 -7.16 3.90
N ALA A 390 27.79 -7.71 2.83
CA ALA A 390 27.98 -7.26 1.46
C ALA A 390 27.39 -5.86 1.22
N LYS A 391 26.29 -5.52 1.89
CA LYS A 391 25.65 -4.19 1.80
C LYS A 391 26.13 -3.20 2.86
N GLU A 392 27.06 -3.62 3.71
CA GLU A 392 27.50 -2.89 4.91
C GLU A 392 26.33 -2.40 5.79
N ALA A 393 25.21 -3.11 5.74
CA ALA A 393 23.98 -2.73 6.42
C ALA A 393 23.79 -3.55 7.71
N PRO A 394 23.04 -3.03 8.70
CA PRO A 394 22.58 -3.85 9.81
C PRO A 394 21.82 -5.09 9.32
N VAL A 395 22.02 -6.22 9.98
CA VAL A 395 21.38 -7.51 9.60
C VAL A 395 19.86 -7.41 9.55
N GLU A 396 19.28 -6.55 10.38
CA GLU A 396 17.86 -6.25 10.46
C GLU A 396 17.26 -5.77 9.13
N PHE A 397 18.03 -5.01 8.35
CA PHE A 397 17.56 -4.46 7.06
C PHE A 397 17.33 -5.55 6.02
N VAL A 398 18.01 -6.69 6.15
CA VAL A 398 17.78 -7.87 5.31
C VAL A 398 16.79 -8.82 6.01
N ALA A 399 16.91 -8.98 7.33
CA ALA A 399 16.15 -9.99 8.08
C ALA A 399 14.65 -9.74 8.08
N LEU A 400 14.23 -8.51 8.33
CA LEU A 400 12.81 -8.16 8.39
C LEU A 400 12.10 -8.40 7.04
N PRO A 401 12.56 -7.83 5.91
CA PRO A 401 11.94 -8.12 4.61
C PRO A 401 12.11 -9.59 4.19
N MET A 402 13.15 -10.30 4.61
CA MET A 402 13.32 -11.73 4.34
C MET A 402 12.21 -12.56 4.99
N VAL A 403 11.88 -12.30 6.26
CA VAL A 403 10.80 -13.03 6.95
C VAL A 403 9.45 -12.77 6.27
N ALA A 404 9.20 -11.55 5.79
CA ALA A 404 8.01 -11.25 4.97
C ALA A 404 8.04 -11.93 3.59
N ALA A 405 9.21 -12.03 2.95
CA ALA A 405 9.39 -12.76 1.70
C ALA A 405 9.12 -14.25 1.86
N LEU A 406 9.57 -14.87 2.95
CA LEU A 406 9.28 -16.27 3.30
C LEU A 406 7.79 -16.48 3.62
N GLY A 407 7.17 -15.57 4.37
CA GLY A 407 5.73 -15.59 4.62
C GLY A 407 4.93 -15.49 3.32
N THR A 408 5.37 -14.66 2.37
CA THR A 408 4.79 -14.56 1.02
C THR A 408 5.03 -15.83 0.19
N ALA A 409 6.19 -16.47 0.37
CA ALA A 409 6.51 -17.76 -0.25
C ALA A 409 5.60 -18.87 0.26
N ILE A 410 5.09 -18.81 1.49
CA ILE A 410 4.11 -19.77 2.00
C ILE A 410 2.72 -19.34 1.55
N GLY A 411 2.37 -18.07 1.76
CA GLY A 411 1.09 -17.50 1.40
C GLY A 411 -0.10 -18.22 2.05
N ALA A 412 -1.24 -18.19 1.38
CA ALA A 412 -2.43 -18.96 1.74
C ALA A 412 -2.33 -20.45 1.39
N SER A 413 -1.14 -20.98 1.12
CA SER A 413 -0.98 -22.43 0.96
C SER A 413 -1.10 -23.17 2.29
N ARG A 414 -0.60 -22.59 3.38
CA ARG A 414 -0.60 -23.14 4.75
C ARG A 414 -1.12 -22.09 5.72
N ARG A 415 -1.76 -22.56 6.80
CA ARG A 415 -2.10 -21.74 7.97
C ARG A 415 -1.74 -22.47 9.24
N PHE A 416 -1.38 -21.70 10.25
CA PHE A 416 -1.24 -22.24 11.59
C PHE A 416 -2.63 -22.46 12.18
N ARG A 417 -2.85 -23.63 12.78
CA ARG A 417 -4.12 -23.95 13.44
C ARG A 417 -3.91 -24.84 14.67
N ILE A 418 -4.38 -24.36 15.81
CA ILE A 418 -4.52 -25.18 17.05
C ILE A 418 -5.99 -25.33 17.39
N GLU A 419 -6.71 -24.21 17.46
CA GLU A 419 -8.14 -24.17 17.75
C GLU A 419 -8.91 -23.98 16.43
N ARG A 420 -10.08 -24.62 16.28
CA ARG A 420 -10.88 -24.55 15.04
C ARG A 420 -11.25 -23.12 14.62
N THR A 421 -11.38 -22.22 15.60
CA THR A 421 -11.88 -20.85 15.45
C THR A 421 -10.80 -19.80 15.23
N TRP A 422 -9.51 -20.16 15.32
CA TRP A 422 -8.42 -19.19 15.25
C TRP A 422 -7.26 -19.66 14.36
N PRO A 423 -7.42 -19.55 13.02
CA PRO A 423 -6.35 -19.77 12.07
C PRO A 423 -5.47 -18.52 11.89
N GLU A 424 -4.18 -18.71 11.62
CA GLU A 424 -3.25 -17.62 11.30
C GLU A 424 -2.49 -17.90 10.00
N LEU A 425 -2.68 -17.02 9.01
CA LEU A 425 -1.92 -17.00 7.75
C LEU A 425 -0.58 -16.27 7.95
N PRO A 426 0.49 -16.60 7.20
CA PRO A 426 1.82 -15.99 7.35
C PRO A 426 1.91 -14.57 6.75
N THR A 427 0.88 -13.75 6.96
CA THR A 427 0.80 -12.35 6.53
C THR A 427 1.58 -11.46 7.48
N LEU A 428 2.51 -10.64 6.98
CA LEU A 428 3.35 -9.79 7.80
C LEU A 428 3.40 -8.37 7.25
N TYR A 429 3.18 -7.38 8.12
CA TYR A 429 3.40 -5.97 7.80
C TYR A 429 4.72 -5.56 8.44
N THR A 430 5.62 -5.01 7.65
CA THR A 430 6.99 -4.77 8.04
C THR A 430 7.43 -3.37 7.67
N ALA A 431 8.18 -2.74 8.56
CA ALA A 431 8.70 -1.39 8.37
C ALA A 431 10.14 -1.29 8.88
N VAL A 432 11.09 -1.09 7.96
CA VAL A 432 12.48 -0.75 8.30
C VAL A 432 12.58 0.74 8.56
N VAL A 433 12.94 1.14 9.77
CA VAL A 433 13.15 2.54 10.14
C VAL A 433 14.62 2.90 9.94
N ALA A 434 14.91 3.79 8.99
CA ALA A 434 16.28 4.07 8.60
C ALA A 434 16.46 5.42 7.87
N PRO A 435 17.54 6.18 8.18
CA PRO A 435 17.81 7.44 7.49
C PRO A 435 18.07 7.22 5.99
N PRO A 436 17.99 8.28 5.16
CA PRO A 436 18.44 8.23 3.76
C PRO A 436 19.88 7.70 3.64
N ALA A 437 20.21 7.06 2.51
CA ALA A 437 21.55 6.56 2.20
C ALA A 437 22.18 5.58 3.24
N SER A 438 21.35 4.85 4.00
CA SER A 438 21.78 3.88 5.02
C SER A 438 21.95 2.44 4.53
N GLY A 439 21.79 2.19 3.22
CA GLY A 439 21.85 0.83 2.65
C GLY A 439 20.53 0.03 2.76
N LYS A 440 19.42 0.66 3.16
CA LYS A 440 18.10 0.00 3.32
C LYS A 440 17.55 -0.61 2.02
N SER A 441 17.60 0.11 0.89
CA SER A 441 17.06 -0.39 -0.39
C SER A 441 17.88 -1.56 -0.96
N PRO A 442 19.23 -1.51 -1.00
CA PRO A 442 20.02 -2.67 -1.39
C PRO A 442 19.83 -3.90 -0.50
N ALA A 443 19.59 -3.69 0.80
CA ALA A 443 19.31 -4.77 1.76
C ALA A 443 17.91 -5.38 1.56
N GLU A 444 16.89 -4.55 1.33
CA GLU A 444 15.55 -5.00 0.94
C GLU A 444 15.60 -5.78 -0.38
N ASP A 445 16.34 -5.30 -1.38
CA ASP A 445 16.48 -5.98 -2.66
C ASP A 445 17.16 -7.35 -2.55
N ALA A 446 18.15 -7.48 -1.65
CA ALA A 446 18.75 -8.78 -1.34
C ALA A 446 17.72 -9.72 -0.72
N ALA A 447 16.97 -9.26 0.28
CA ALA A 447 15.91 -10.05 0.89
C ALA A 447 14.80 -10.45 -0.10
N MET A 448 14.41 -9.55 -1.01
CA MET A 448 13.33 -9.76 -1.98
C MET A 448 13.80 -10.43 -3.29
N LEU A 449 15.08 -10.78 -3.41
CA LEU A 449 15.67 -11.42 -4.58
C LEU A 449 14.86 -12.59 -5.15
N PRO A 450 14.43 -13.61 -4.37
CA PRO A 450 13.67 -14.73 -4.91
C PRO A 450 12.28 -14.30 -5.42
N VAL A 451 11.63 -13.33 -4.76
CA VAL A 451 10.35 -12.75 -5.20
C VAL A 451 10.50 -12.08 -6.57
N TYR A 452 11.57 -11.32 -6.78
CA TYR A 452 11.86 -10.68 -8.07
C TYR A 452 12.19 -11.69 -9.16
N ARG A 453 12.99 -12.71 -8.86
CA ARG A 453 13.31 -13.80 -9.81
C ARG A 453 12.05 -14.54 -10.24
N GLN A 454 11.22 -14.94 -9.30
CA GLN A 454 9.97 -15.65 -9.59
C GLN A 454 8.97 -14.75 -10.33
N GLY A 455 8.89 -13.47 -9.99
CA GLY A 455 8.10 -12.49 -10.72
C GLY A 455 8.49 -12.37 -12.20
N LYS A 456 9.79 -12.43 -12.53
CA LYS A 456 10.27 -12.46 -13.93
C LYS A 456 9.80 -13.73 -14.66
N ILE A 457 9.90 -14.89 -14.01
CA ILE A 457 9.47 -16.19 -14.56
C ILE A 457 7.96 -16.17 -14.86
N LEU A 458 7.14 -15.75 -13.89
CA LEU A 458 5.68 -15.66 -14.05
C LEU A 458 5.27 -14.70 -15.17
N ASN A 459 5.91 -13.52 -15.25
CA ASN A 459 5.65 -12.57 -16.34
C ASN A 459 6.00 -13.15 -17.71
N HIS A 460 7.12 -13.90 -17.82
CA HIS A 460 7.49 -14.53 -19.08
C HIS A 460 6.49 -15.63 -19.48
N ARG A 461 6.10 -16.51 -18.54
CA ARG A 461 5.07 -17.53 -18.76
C ARG A 461 3.74 -16.94 -19.20
N TYR A 462 3.31 -15.86 -18.54
CA TYR A 462 2.09 -15.14 -18.91
C TYR A 462 2.16 -14.56 -20.32
N LYS A 463 3.31 -13.98 -20.73
CA LYS A 463 3.47 -13.46 -22.10
C LYS A 463 3.30 -14.57 -23.15
N LEU A 464 3.94 -15.72 -22.94
CA LEU A 464 3.80 -16.88 -23.84
C LEU A 464 2.36 -17.38 -23.89
N ALA A 465 1.70 -17.55 -22.74
CA ALA A 465 0.31 -17.96 -22.67
C ALA A 465 -0.64 -16.96 -23.34
N LEU A 466 -0.37 -15.66 -23.21
CA LEU A 466 -1.16 -14.60 -23.84
C LEU A 466 -0.99 -14.58 -25.36
N GLU A 467 0.22 -14.84 -25.86
CA GLU A 467 0.48 -14.99 -27.30
C GLU A 467 -0.28 -16.19 -27.89
N GLU A 468 -0.26 -17.32 -27.18
CA GLU A 468 -0.99 -18.53 -27.57
C GLU A 468 -2.50 -18.30 -27.55
N TYR A 469 -3.03 -17.72 -26.47
CA TYR A 469 -4.43 -17.31 -26.39
C TYR A 469 -4.83 -16.40 -27.55
N LYS A 470 -4.02 -15.40 -27.90
CA LYS A 470 -4.32 -14.51 -29.04
C LYS A 470 -4.36 -15.26 -30.37
N ARG A 471 -3.57 -16.33 -30.53
CA ARG A 471 -3.59 -17.19 -31.71
C ARG A 471 -4.89 -18.02 -31.74
N GLU A 472 -5.18 -18.71 -30.65
CA GLU A 472 -6.40 -19.53 -30.50
C GLU A 472 -7.68 -18.70 -30.61
N HIS A 473 -7.69 -17.49 -30.05
CA HIS A 473 -8.84 -16.59 -30.10
C HIS A 473 -9.15 -16.13 -31.54
N ARG A 474 -8.13 -15.80 -32.35
CA ARG A 474 -8.31 -15.49 -33.79
C ARG A 474 -8.82 -16.68 -34.59
N GLU A 475 -8.33 -17.87 -34.29
CA GLU A 475 -8.82 -19.11 -34.91
C GLU A 475 -10.28 -19.37 -34.53
N TRP A 476 -10.61 -19.19 -33.25
CA TRP A 476 -11.97 -19.27 -32.74
C TRP A 476 -12.90 -18.24 -33.39
N GLU A 477 -12.51 -16.97 -33.51
CA GLU A 477 -13.33 -15.93 -34.16
C GLU A 477 -13.73 -16.36 -35.59
N THR A 478 -12.78 -16.94 -36.33
CA THR A 478 -13.02 -17.44 -37.69
C THR A 478 -13.99 -18.63 -37.69
N GLN A 479 -13.75 -19.62 -36.82
CA GLN A 479 -14.60 -20.82 -36.69
C GLN A 479 -16.00 -20.48 -36.17
N ALA A 480 -16.11 -19.56 -35.22
CA ALA A 480 -17.36 -19.06 -34.66
C ALA A 480 -18.18 -18.32 -35.72
N ALA A 481 -17.55 -17.46 -36.53
CA ALA A 481 -18.21 -16.80 -37.65
C ALA A 481 -18.73 -17.81 -38.69
N GLU A 482 -17.94 -18.84 -39.01
CA GLU A 482 -18.37 -19.92 -39.91
C GLU A 482 -19.51 -20.76 -39.34
N ALA A 483 -19.44 -21.15 -38.06
CA ALA A 483 -20.48 -21.91 -37.38
C ALA A 483 -21.80 -21.12 -37.36
N ARG A 484 -21.74 -19.81 -37.06
CA ARG A 484 -22.90 -18.90 -37.12
C ARG A 484 -23.49 -18.84 -38.54
N LYS A 485 -22.66 -18.72 -39.59
CA LYS A 485 -23.11 -18.76 -41.00
C LYS A 485 -23.78 -20.09 -41.37
N LYS A 486 -23.22 -21.22 -40.90
CA LYS A 486 -23.72 -22.57 -41.15
C LYS A 486 -24.86 -22.99 -40.21
N LYS A 487 -25.30 -22.13 -39.29
CA LYS A 487 -26.27 -22.42 -38.20
C LYS A 487 -25.88 -23.66 -37.37
N GLN A 488 -24.59 -23.81 -37.10
CA GLN A 488 -24.01 -24.86 -36.27
C GLN A 488 -23.65 -24.32 -34.89
N ARG A 489 -23.40 -25.23 -33.93
CA ARG A 489 -22.94 -24.87 -32.59
C ARG A 489 -21.60 -24.11 -32.69
N THR A 490 -21.55 -22.92 -32.10
CA THR A 490 -20.31 -22.15 -31.98
C THR A 490 -19.32 -22.94 -31.12
N PRO A 491 -18.05 -23.04 -31.53
CA PRO A 491 -16.99 -23.56 -30.67
C PRO A 491 -16.89 -22.75 -29.37
N GLU A 492 -16.40 -23.40 -28.31
CA GLU A 492 -16.15 -22.72 -27.03
C GLU A 492 -15.02 -21.69 -27.19
N GLU A 493 -15.22 -20.49 -26.63
CA GLU A 493 -14.22 -19.43 -26.67
C GLU A 493 -13.03 -19.84 -25.80
N PRO A 494 -11.78 -19.70 -26.30
CA PRO A 494 -10.61 -19.99 -25.48
C PRO A 494 -10.60 -19.07 -24.25
N GLU A 495 -10.16 -19.59 -23.11
CA GLU A 495 -10.10 -18.81 -21.87
C GLU A 495 -8.87 -17.91 -21.85
N LYS A 496 -9.08 -16.64 -21.49
CA LYS A 496 -7.97 -15.70 -21.36
C LYS A 496 -7.08 -16.10 -20.17
N PRO A 497 -5.75 -16.21 -20.35
CA PRO A 497 -4.88 -16.58 -19.25
C PRO A 497 -4.90 -15.53 -18.14
N THR A 498 -4.92 -15.97 -16.89
CA THR A 498 -4.83 -15.09 -15.71
C THR A 498 -3.38 -14.73 -15.41
N LYS A 499 -3.12 -13.44 -15.13
CA LYS A 499 -1.76 -12.97 -14.82
C LYS A 499 -1.38 -13.27 -13.38
N GLN A 500 -0.70 -14.41 -13.20
CA GLN A 500 -0.05 -14.75 -11.93
C GLN A 500 1.06 -13.73 -11.59
N ARG A 501 1.05 -13.25 -10.35
CA ARG A 501 2.04 -12.33 -9.81
C ARG A 501 2.19 -12.54 -8.30
N ILE A 502 3.35 -12.18 -7.78
CA ILE A 502 3.65 -12.27 -6.34
C ILE A 502 3.72 -10.88 -5.72
N ARG A 503 4.29 -9.91 -6.46
CA ARG A 503 4.50 -8.54 -5.99
C ARG A 503 3.50 -7.57 -6.62
N VAL A 504 3.02 -6.64 -5.80
CA VAL A 504 2.29 -5.44 -6.22
C VAL A 504 3.00 -4.19 -5.70
N GLY A 505 2.91 -3.10 -6.47
CA GLY A 505 3.45 -1.79 -6.11
C GLY A 505 2.34 -0.87 -5.60
N ASP A 506 2.23 0.31 -6.21
CA ASP A 506 1.10 1.21 -5.95
C ASP A 506 -0.19 0.70 -6.63
N ALA A 507 -1.22 0.47 -5.83
CA ALA A 507 -2.49 -0.12 -6.25
C ALA A 507 -3.60 0.42 -5.36
N THR A 508 -4.71 0.85 -5.96
CA THR A 508 -5.93 1.14 -5.19
C THR A 508 -6.46 -0.14 -4.53
N VAL A 509 -7.26 0.00 -3.47
CA VAL A 509 -7.88 -1.14 -2.76
C VAL A 509 -8.68 -2.02 -3.72
N GLU A 510 -9.45 -1.41 -4.63
CA GLU A 510 -10.28 -2.12 -5.60
C GLU A 510 -9.43 -2.91 -6.59
N ALA A 511 -8.31 -2.35 -7.05
CA ALA A 511 -7.40 -3.04 -7.96
C ALA A 511 -6.59 -4.13 -7.24
N LEU A 512 -6.34 -3.98 -5.93
CA LEU A 512 -5.71 -5.00 -5.11
C LEU A 512 -6.65 -6.20 -4.92
N GLN A 513 -7.94 -5.97 -4.66
CA GLN A 513 -8.95 -7.03 -4.51
C GLN A 513 -9.04 -7.95 -5.74
N VAL A 514 -9.06 -7.40 -6.96
CA VAL A 514 -9.03 -8.23 -8.19
C VAL A 514 -7.77 -9.09 -8.24
N ARG A 515 -6.62 -8.47 -7.96
CA ARG A 515 -5.33 -9.18 -8.01
C ARG A 515 -5.26 -10.27 -6.96
N MET A 516 -5.90 -10.11 -5.81
CA MET A 516 -5.97 -11.13 -4.78
C MET A 516 -6.82 -12.32 -5.23
N ALA A 517 -7.96 -12.08 -5.89
CA ALA A 517 -8.76 -13.16 -6.47
C ALA A 517 -8.02 -13.91 -7.58
N GLU A 518 -7.30 -13.20 -8.45
CA GLU A 518 -6.44 -13.80 -9.47
C GLU A 518 -5.23 -14.57 -8.89
N ASN A 519 -4.87 -14.31 -7.64
CA ASN A 519 -3.68 -14.86 -6.97
C ASN A 519 -4.05 -15.36 -5.58
N PRO A 520 -4.82 -16.47 -5.48
CA PRO A 520 -5.38 -16.96 -4.20
C PRO A 520 -4.31 -17.33 -3.18
N ARG A 521 -3.08 -17.59 -3.64
CA ARG A 521 -1.92 -17.84 -2.79
C ARG A 521 -1.47 -16.61 -1.98
N GLY A 522 -1.83 -15.40 -2.42
CA GLY A 522 -1.44 -14.16 -1.76
C GLY A 522 -0.37 -13.35 -2.48
N LEU A 523 -0.14 -12.14 -1.97
CA LEU A 523 0.69 -11.11 -2.58
C LEU A 523 1.59 -10.45 -1.54
N VAL A 524 2.64 -9.76 -2.01
CA VAL A 524 3.40 -8.80 -1.23
C VAL A 524 3.29 -7.42 -1.87
N LEU A 525 2.86 -6.44 -1.08
CA LEU A 525 2.97 -5.03 -1.41
C LEU A 525 4.33 -4.55 -0.93
N ALA A 526 5.23 -4.22 -1.86
CA ALA A 526 6.56 -3.71 -1.55
C ALA A 526 6.68 -2.24 -1.96
N ARG A 527 7.00 -1.37 -1.00
CA ARG A 527 7.13 0.08 -1.19
C ARG A 527 8.43 0.61 -0.59
N ASP A 528 9.18 1.31 -1.41
CA ASP A 528 10.46 1.92 -1.02
C ASP A 528 10.28 2.93 0.14
N GLU A 529 9.16 3.65 0.18
CA GLU A 529 8.81 4.62 1.23
C GLU A 529 7.36 4.40 1.74
N LEU A 530 7.22 3.86 2.95
CA LEU A 530 5.93 3.58 3.59
C LEU A 530 5.18 4.84 4.02
N ALA A 531 5.84 6.00 4.11
CA ALA A 531 5.14 7.25 4.41
C ALA A 531 4.00 7.52 3.39
N GLY A 532 4.24 7.22 2.10
CA GLY A 532 3.20 7.29 1.07
C GLY A 532 2.07 6.28 1.26
N PHE A 533 2.36 5.10 1.83
CA PHE A 533 1.33 4.13 2.22
C PHE A 533 0.42 4.69 3.32
N PHE A 534 0.99 5.13 4.44
CA PHE A 534 0.21 5.68 5.55
C PHE A 534 -0.57 6.94 5.18
N ASN A 535 0.05 7.85 4.41
CA ASN A 535 -0.62 9.06 3.94
C ASN A 535 -1.77 8.78 2.96
N SER A 536 -1.68 7.68 2.20
CA SER A 536 -2.76 7.28 1.28
C SER A 536 -3.97 6.68 1.97
N LEU A 537 -3.82 6.19 3.21
CA LEU A 537 -4.91 5.59 3.96
C LEU A 537 -5.95 6.67 4.30
N ASN A 538 -7.17 6.52 3.77
CA ASN A 538 -8.29 7.44 3.98
C ASN A 538 -8.08 8.86 3.41
N GLN A 539 -7.10 9.06 2.52
CA GLN A 539 -6.75 10.38 1.94
C GLN A 539 -7.90 11.04 1.15
N TYR A 540 -8.90 10.25 0.72
CA TYR A 540 -9.94 10.68 -0.22
C TYR A 540 -11.38 10.57 0.29
N LYS A 541 -11.64 10.18 1.54
CA LYS A 541 -13.01 10.01 2.08
C LYS A 541 -13.09 10.42 3.54
N GLY A 542 -14.00 11.34 3.91
CA GLY A 542 -14.21 11.82 5.28
C GLY A 542 -14.65 10.74 6.28
N LYS A 543 -14.87 9.51 5.80
CA LYS A 543 -15.11 8.27 6.55
C LYS A 543 -14.37 7.08 5.92
N GLY A 544 -13.06 7.19 5.69
CA GLY A 544 -12.33 6.21 4.87
C GLY A 544 -12.32 4.77 5.42
N SER A 545 -12.70 3.82 4.55
CA SER A 545 -12.74 2.38 4.76
C SER A 545 -11.40 1.67 4.50
N ASP A 546 -10.38 2.39 4.00
CA ASP A 546 -9.10 1.78 3.57
C ASP A 546 -8.34 1.22 4.76
N ARG A 547 -8.32 1.95 5.87
CA ARG A 547 -7.74 1.45 7.13
C ARG A 547 -8.45 0.18 7.57
N GLN A 548 -9.78 0.17 7.57
CA GLN A 548 -10.57 -1.02 7.91
C GLN A 548 -10.29 -2.20 6.97
N PHE A 549 -10.11 -1.94 5.66
CA PHE A 549 -9.71 -2.94 4.69
C PHE A 549 -8.37 -3.57 5.05
N TRP A 550 -7.32 -2.78 5.28
CA TRP A 550 -5.99 -3.29 5.64
C TRP A 550 -5.97 -3.98 7.01
N LEU A 551 -6.75 -3.50 7.99
CA LEU A 551 -6.95 -4.17 9.28
C LEU A 551 -7.56 -5.57 9.11
N SER A 552 -8.48 -5.72 8.14
CA SER A 552 -9.11 -6.98 7.75
C SER A 552 -8.13 -7.91 7.04
N GLN A 553 -7.37 -7.38 6.06
CA GLN A 553 -6.39 -8.15 5.29
C GLN A 553 -5.31 -8.74 6.20
N HIS A 554 -4.79 -7.96 7.15
CA HIS A 554 -3.83 -8.46 8.13
C HIS A 554 -4.39 -9.65 8.93
N SER A 555 -5.70 -9.65 9.20
CA SER A 555 -6.35 -10.67 10.02
C SER A 555 -6.80 -11.88 9.19
N GLY A 556 -6.60 -11.88 7.86
CA GLY A 556 -7.02 -12.97 6.98
C GLY A 556 -8.54 -13.18 6.91
N ARG A 557 -9.33 -12.13 7.15
CA ARG A 557 -10.80 -12.22 7.10
C ARG A 557 -11.29 -12.12 5.68
N VAL A 558 -12.25 -12.98 5.31
CA VAL A 558 -12.92 -13.00 4.00
C VAL A 558 -13.25 -11.58 3.56
N ALA A 559 -12.84 -11.25 2.34
CA ALA A 559 -13.09 -9.95 1.73
C ALA A 559 -14.08 -10.13 0.58
N PRO A 560 -15.38 -9.86 0.79
CA PRO A 560 -16.34 -9.87 -0.30
C PRO A 560 -16.05 -8.72 -1.25
N VAL A 561 -16.13 -8.99 -2.54
CA VAL A 561 -15.93 -7.99 -3.60
C VAL A 561 -17.24 -7.85 -4.36
N ASP A 562 -18.07 -6.92 -3.89
CA ASP A 562 -19.33 -6.56 -4.54
C ASP A 562 -19.09 -5.43 -5.55
N ARG A 563 -19.13 -5.75 -6.86
CA ARG A 563 -19.00 -4.76 -7.93
C ARG A 563 -20.31 -4.56 -8.68
N LYS A 564 -20.78 -3.32 -8.69
CA LYS A 564 -22.03 -2.90 -9.37
C LYS A 564 -21.93 -2.84 -10.90
N THR A 565 -20.72 -2.82 -11.46
CA THR A 565 -20.48 -2.54 -12.90
C THR A 565 -20.28 -3.76 -13.80
N ASN A 566 -19.95 -4.93 -13.25
CA ASN A 566 -19.63 -6.13 -14.04
C ASN A 566 -20.52 -7.35 -13.72
N ASP A 567 -21.51 -7.23 -12.83
CA ASP A 567 -22.35 -8.34 -12.30
C ASP A 567 -21.59 -9.56 -11.70
N GLU A 568 -20.26 -9.52 -11.68
CA GLU A 568 -19.41 -10.54 -11.05
C GLU A 568 -19.15 -10.16 -9.58
N THR A 569 -19.68 -11.00 -8.68
CA THR A 569 -19.36 -11.01 -7.26
C THR A 569 -18.43 -12.19 -7.00
N TYR A 570 -17.35 -11.96 -6.26
CA TYR A 570 -16.45 -13.02 -5.83
C TYR A 570 -15.87 -12.70 -4.45
N ASP A 571 -15.63 -13.75 -3.68
CA ASP A 571 -15.04 -13.65 -2.35
C ASP A 571 -13.56 -14.00 -2.41
N VAL A 572 -12.73 -13.16 -1.80
CA VAL A 572 -11.36 -13.57 -1.45
C VAL A 572 -11.43 -14.27 -0.10
N GLU A 573 -11.56 -15.59 -0.11
CA GLU A 573 -11.74 -16.39 1.11
C GLU A 573 -10.53 -16.35 2.06
N TYR A 574 -9.32 -16.40 1.50
CA TYR A 574 -8.07 -16.46 2.25
C TYR A 574 -7.13 -15.30 1.90
N PRO A 575 -7.49 -14.05 2.23
CA PRO A 575 -6.68 -12.91 1.87
C PRO A 575 -5.33 -12.95 2.60
N CYS A 576 -4.26 -13.08 1.83
CA CYS A 576 -2.89 -13.12 2.34
C CYS A 576 -2.05 -12.06 1.62
N VAL A 577 -2.02 -10.84 2.14
CA VAL A 577 -1.25 -9.74 1.55
C VAL A 577 -0.26 -9.23 2.57
N SER A 578 1.02 -9.48 2.40
CA SER A 578 2.09 -8.92 3.24
C SER A 578 2.47 -7.51 2.78
N VAL A 579 2.99 -6.68 3.68
CA VAL A 579 3.48 -5.33 3.39
C VAL A 579 4.95 -5.26 3.77
N VAL A 580 5.77 -4.82 2.82
CA VAL A 580 7.20 -4.60 2.99
C VAL A 580 7.52 -3.17 2.59
N GLY A 581 8.34 -2.51 3.41
CA GLY A 581 8.91 -1.24 3.03
C GLY A 581 9.73 -0.59 4.12
N SER A 582 10.21 0.61 3.82
CA SER A 582 11.02 1.40 4.73
C SER A 582 10.38 2.75 5.06
N ILE A 583 10.70 3.33 6.20
CA ILE A 583 10.27 4.65 6.60
C ILE A 583 11.45 5.42 7.22
N GLN A 584 11.56 6.70 6.89
CA GLN A 584 12.59 7.56 7.47
C GLN A 584 12.20 7.96 8.90
N PRO A 585 13.16 8.09 9.84
CA PRO A 585 12.90 8.54 11.20
C PRO A 585 12.10 9.86 11.24
N GLU A 586 12.43 10.84 10.38
CA GLU A 586 11.74 12.13 10.36
C GLU A 586 10.28 12.03 9.90
N LYS A 587 9.93 10.94 9.20
CA LYS A 587 8.58 10.67 8.68
C LYS A 587 7.74 9.82 9.61
N LEU A 588 8.26 9.37 10.76
CA LEU A 588 7.50 8.54 11.70
C LEU A 588 6.20 9.19 12.18
N HIS A 589 6.12 10.53 12.23
CA HIS A 589 4.90 11.26 12.60
C HIS A 589 3.65 10.87 11.78
N VAL A 590 3.80 10.32 10.57
CA VAL A 590 2.68 9.86 9.72
C VAL A 590 2.02 8.56 10.20
N LEU A 591 2.66 7.81 11.12
CA LEU A 591 2.11 6.55 11.62
C LEU A 591 0.81 6.78 12.42
N ASP A 592 0.60 7.97 12.99
CA ASP A 592 -0.57 8.30 13.83
C ASP A 592 -0.88 7.22 14.86
N ILE A 593 0.06 7.02 15.80
CA ILE A 593 -0.07 6.03 16.88
C ILE A 593 -1.22 6.35 17.85
N GLU A 594 -1.78 7.56 17.80
CA GLU A 594 -2.89 8.01 18.65
C GLU A 594 -4.26 7.71 18.03
N ALA A 595 -4.33 7.37 16.73
CA ALA A 595 -5.57 6.96 16.06
C ALA A 595 -6.31 5.82 16.77
N GLY A 596 -5.59 4.93 17.45
CA GLY A 596 -6.15 3.89 18.32
C GLY A 596 -6.94 2.79 17.59
N ASP A 597 -6.86 2.69 16.27
CA ASP A 597 -7.58 1.71 15.46
C ASP A 597 -6.82 0.39 15.23
N GLY A 598 -5.58 0.31 15.73
CA GLY A 598 -4.76 -0.89 15.68
C GLY A 598 -3.91 -1.05 14.41
N MET A 599 -3.88 -0.09 13.49
CA MET A 599 -3.16 -0.23 12.21
C MET A 599 -1.65 -0.33 12.41
N VAL A 600 -1.06 0.60 13.18
CA VAL A 600 0.38 0.67 13.41
C VAL A 600 0.86 -0.52 14.25
N GLU A 601 0.04 -0.97 15.19
CA GLU A 601 0.32 -2.08 16.09
C GLU A 601 0.44 -3.43 15.39
N ARG A 602 0.07 -3.51 14.11
CA ARG A 602 0.26 -4.68 13.23
C ARG A 602 1.58 -4.65 12.46
N PHE A 603 2.30 -3.52 12.46
CA PHE A 603 3.60 -3.44 11.82
C PHE A 603 4.70 -3.95 12.74
N LEU A 604 5.56 -4.79 12.19
CA LEU A 604 6.82 -5.21 12.78
C LEU A 604 7.89 -4.19 12.36
N PHE A 605 8.44 -3.50 13.36
CA PHE A 605 9.46 -2.49 13.14
C PHE A 605 10.85 -3.06 13.42
N VAL A 606 11.83 -2.58 12.65
CA VAL A 606 13.24 -2.61 13.05
C VAL A 606 13.81 -1.22 12.95
N TRP A 607 14.52 -0.79 13.98
CA TRP A 607 15.19 0.50 14.02
C TRP A 607 16.60 0.33 14.58
N PRO A 608 17.52 -0.32 13.85
CA PRO A 608 18.92 -0.41 14.26
C PRO A 608 19.61 0.96 14.15
N ASP A 609 20.74 1.12 14.84
CA ASP A 609 21.62 2.29 14.68
C ASP A 609 22.32 2.22 13.33
N ALA A 610 21.69 2.77 12.30
CA ALA A 610 22.24 2.78 10.94
C ALA A 610 22.97 4.10 10.65
N ARG A 611 24.10 4.00 9.95
CA ARG A 611 24.89 5.15 9.45
C ARG A 611 24.94 5.10 7.92
N MET A 612 25.31 6.21 7.30
CA MET A 612 25.65 6.22 5.89
C MET A 612 26.82 5.26 5.66
N GLN A 613 26.65 4.34 4.69
CA GLN A 613 27.64 3.31 4.41
C GLN A 613 28.45 3.66 3.16
N PRO A 614 29.75 3.37 3.13
CA PRO A 614 30.53 3.47 1.90
C PRO A 614 30.10 2.41 0.88
N ASP A 615 30.49 2.60 -0.38
CA ASP A 615 30.29 1.59 -1.41
C ASP A 615 31.11 0.34 -1.07
N SER A 616 30.45 -0.81 -1.07
CA SER A 616 31.05 -2.11 -0.78
C SER A 616 31.38 -2.84 -2.08
N GLU A 617 32.62 -3.33 -2.19
CA GLU A 617 33.05 -4.27 -3.25
C GLU A 617 32.76 -5.74 -2.90
N ARG A 618 32.19 -6.00 -1.71
CA ARG A 618 31.93 -7.36 -1.24
C ARG A 618 30.64 -7.88 -1.83
N ASP A 619 30.62 -9.18 -2.14
CA ASP A 619 29.45 -9.85 -2.69
C ASP A 619 29.02 -11.03 -1.80
N VAL A 620 27.78 -11.46 -1.99
CA VAL A 620 27.24 -12.66 -1.35
C VAL A 620 27.78 -13.89 -2.09
N SER A 621 28.16 -14.93 -1.36
CA SER A 621 28.61 -16.17 -2.00
C SER A 621 27.48 -16.79 -2.83
N VAL A 622 27.85 -17.38 -3.96
CA VAL A 622 26.91 -18.06 -4.86
C VAL A 622 26.15 -19.15 -4.11
N GLU A 623 26.82 -19.87 -3.20
CA GLU A 623 26.23 -20.94 -2.40
C GLU A 623 25.17 -20.41 -1.41
N ALA A 624 25.45 -19.29 -0.73
CA ALA A 624 24.50 -18.71 0.21
C ALA A 624 23.27 -18.16 -0.51
N GLU A 625 23.47 -17.48 -1.64
CA GLU A 625 22.37 -16.97 -2.47
C GLU A 625 21.50 -18.10 -3.02
N GLN A 626 22.13 -19.15 -3.57
CA GLN A 626 21.41 -20.32 -4.07
C GLN A 626 20.64 -21.02 -2.96
N GLY A 627 21.24 -21.19 -1.77
CA GLY A 627 20.57 -21.79 -0.62
C GLY A 627 19.31 -21.03 -0.22
N TYR A 628 19.37 -19.70 -0.11
CA TYR A 628 18.19 -18.90 0.19
C TYR A 628 17.10 -19.02 -0.89
N VAL A 629 17.49 -18.89 -2.16
CA VAL A 629 16.55 -18.98 -3.29
C VAL A 629 15.91 -20.36 -3.38
N GLU A 630 16.65 -21.43 -3.09
CA GLU A 630 16.13 -22.79 -3.08
C GLU A 630 15.10 -23.00 -1.97
N VAL A 631 15.40 -22.58 -0.74
CA VAL A 631 14.45 -22.62 0.38
C VAL A 631 13.16 -21.87 0.01
N TRP A 632 13.29 -20.65 -0.51
CA TRP A 632 12.15 -19.86 -0.93
C TRP A 632 11.34 -20.55 -2.04
N ASN A 633 12.00 -21.13 -3.04
CA ASN A 633 11.33 -21.85 -4.14
C ASN A 633 10.60 -23.10 -3.66
N ARG A 634 11.17 -23.86 -2.72
CA ARG A 634 10.51 -25.03 -2.12
C ARG A 634 9.27 -24.64 -1.33
N LEU A 635 9.33 -23.53 -0.57
CA LEU A 635 8.14 -22.95 0.06
C LEU A 635 7.11 -22.50 -0.98
N TYR A 636 7.55 -21.84 -2.06
CA TYR A 636 6.67 -21.39 -3.14
C TYR A 636 6.00 -22.54 -3.89
N ALA A 637 6.66 -23.70 -3.96
CA ALA A 637 6.14 -24.92 -4.59
C ALA A 637 5.08 -25.64 -3.75
N LEU A 638 4.85 -25.24 -2.49
CA LEU A 638 3.78 -25.79 -1.67
C LEU A 638 2.41 -25.48 -2.28
N GLU A 639 1.73 -26.52 -2.75
CA GLU A 639 0.39 -26.46 -3.37
C GLU A 639 -0.71 -26.24 -2.34
N MET A 640 -1.70 -25.41 -2.64
CA MET A 640 -2.87 -25.24 -1.78
C MET A 640 -3.60 -26.58 -1.61
N GLY A 641 -4.31 -26.75 -0.50
CA GLY A 641 -5.34 -27.78 -0.40
C GLY A 641 -6.61 -27.34 -1.13
N GLU A 642 -7.66 -28.13 -0.94
CA GLU A 642 -9.01 -27.82 -1.41
C GLU A 642 -9.95 -27.86 -0.21
N ASP A 643 -10.98 -27.02 -0.23
CA ASP A 643 -12.09 -27.10 0.73
C ASP A 643 -13.09 -28.21 0.33
N GLU A 644 -14.23 -28.27 1.03
CA GLU A 644 -15.29 -29.25 0.75
C GLU A 644 -16.00 -29.05 -0.61
N TYR A 645 -15.80 -27.90 -1.25
CA TYR A 645 -16.37 -27.53 -2.55
C TYR A 645 -15.35 -27.63 -3.70
N GLY A 646 -14.10 -27.99 -3.41
CA GLY A 646 -13.01 -28.05 -4.40
C GLY A 646 -12.34 -26.70 -4.65
N ASN A 647 -12.63 -25.66 -3.86
CA ASN A 647 -11.97 -24.37 -3.98
C ASN A 647 -10.59 -24.39 -3.31
N PRO A 648 -9.60 -23.65 -3.83
CA PRO A 648 -8.28 -23.57 -3.21
C PRO A 648 -8.34 -23.08 -1.76
N ALA A 649 -7.80 -23.87 -0.83
CA ALA A 649 -7.81 -23.56 0.60
C ALA A 649 -6.46 -23.88 1.28
N PRO A 650 -6.08 -23.15 2.34
CA PRO A 650 -4.87 -23.45 3.11
C PRO A 650 -4.98 -24.78 3.85
N ARG A 651 -3.90 -25.57 3.81
CA ARG A 651 -3.73 -26.73 4.69
C ARG A 651 -3.33 -26.29 6.08
N ASP A 652 -3.81 -27.03 7.08
CA ASP A 652 -3.52 -26.74 8.48
C ASP A 652 -2.18 -27.34 8.88
N VAL A 653 -1.34 -26.50 9.49
CA VAL A 653 -0.12 -26.93 10.17
C VAL A 653 -0.40 -26.93 11.68
N PRO A 654 -0.55 -28.12 12.30
CA PRO A 654 -0.85 -28.22 13.72
C PRO A 654 0.38 -27.96 14.57
N LEU A 655 0.14 -27.77 15.86
CA LEU A 655 1.17 -27.79 16.88
C LEU A 655 1.46 -29.24 17.30
N SER A 656 2.73 -29.61 17.37
CA SER A 656 3.17 -30.86 18.00
C SER A 656 2.73 -30.94 19.46
N HIS A 657 2.46 -32.15 19.96
CA HIS A 657 1.89 -32.34 21.28
C HIS A 657 2.81 -31.84 22.42
N ASP A 658 4.13 -32.02 22.26
CA ASP A 658 5.15 -31.59 23.21
C ASP A 658 5.36 -30.06 23.24
N ALA A 659 4.88 -29.34 22.22
CA ALA A 659 4.97 -27.89 22.14
C ALA A 659 3.79 -27.15 22.81
N ILE A 660 2.69 -27.85 23.12
CA ILE A 660 1.49 -27.27 23.76
C ILE A 660 1.81 -26.54 25.08
N PRO A 661 2.63 -27.08 26.00
CA PRO A 661 2.99 -26.38 27.22
C PRO A 661 3.75 -25.07 26.95
N ALA A 662 4.70 -25.07 26.01
CA ALA A 662 5.46 -23.89 25.64
C ALA A 662 4.55 -22.82 25.02
N TRP A 663 3.66 -23.21 24.10
CA TRP A 663 2.64 -22.34 23.53
C TRP A 663 1.79 -21.62 24.58
N LYS A 664 1.26 -22.38 25.56
CA LYS A 664 0.47 -21.81 26.66
C LYS A 664 1.27 -20.82 27.49
N ALA A 665 2.53 -21.15 27.78
CA ALA A 665 3.43 -20.32 28.56
C ALA A 665 3.74 -19.00 27.83
N TYR A 666 4.00 -19.04 26.52
CA TYR A 666 4.26 -17.84 25.71
C TYR A 666 3.01 -16.95 25.52
N LYS A 667 1.84 -17.54 25.27
CA LYS A 667 0.57 -16.77 25.25
C LYS A 667 0.31 -16.07 26.57
N ARG A 668 0.60 -16.74 27.69
CA ARG A 668 0.50 -16.14 29.04
C ARG A 668 1.49 -15.00 29.19
N ALA A 669 2.76 -15.17 28.81
CA ALA A 669 3.75 -14.10 28.87
C ALA A 669 3.34 -12.84 28.07
N LEU A 670 2.75 -12.99 26.87
CA LEU A 670 2.20 -11.85 26.11
C LEU A 670 1.07 -11.15 26.84
N LYS A 671 0.14 -11.92 27.41
CA LYS A 671 -0.98 -11.38 28.20
C LYS A 671 -0.47 -10.64 29.43
N ASP A 672 0.38 -11.28 30.22
CA ASP A 672 0.95 -10.71 31.44
C ASP A 672 1.74 -9.43 31.14
N SER A 673 2.46 -9.37 30.02
CA SER A 673 3.14 -8.15 29.59
C SER A 673 2.18 -7.03 29.22
N ALA A 674 1.06 -7.35 28.58
CA ALA A 674 0.06 -6.34 28.20
C ALA A 674 -0.69 -5.80 29.43
N ASP A 675 -0.89 -6.68 30.41
CA ASP A 675 -1.61 -6.39 31.64
C ASP A 675 -0.72 -5.79 32.73
N GLU A 676 0.59 -5.72 32.53
CA GLU A 676 1.54 -5.15 33.48
C GLU A 676 1.25 -3.64 33.67
N PRO A 677 1.08 -3.17 34.93
CA PRO A 677 0.85 -1.77 35.21
C PRO A 677 1.90 -0.85 34.60
N GLY A 678 1.44 0.23 33.96
CA GLY A 678 2.28 1.20 33.28
C GLY A 678 2.73 0.83 31.87
N THR A 679 2.25 -0.30 31.33
CA THR A 679 2.37 -0.59 29.90
C THR A 679 1.55 0.42 29.08
N PRO A 680 2.16 1.19 28.17
CA PRO A 680 1.45 2.19 27.38
C PRO A 680 0.34 1.58 26.51
N THR A 681 -0.73 2.32 26.25
CA THR A 681 -1.87 1.84 25.45
C THR A 681 -1.45 1.33 24.06
N PHE A 682 -0.60 2.07 23.35
CA PHE A 682 -0.03 1.62 22.08
C PHE A 682 0.67 0.26 22.21
N MET A 683 1.48 0.10 23.27
CA MET A 683 2.23 -1.14 23.50
C MET A 683 1.33 -2.31 23.90
N ARG A 684 0.21 -2.05 24.60
CA ARG A 684 -0.82 -3.08 24.79
C ARG A 684 -1.43 -3.53 23.47
N GLY A 685 -1.67 -2.61 22.55
CA GLY A 685 -2.10 -2.91 21.20
C GLY A 685 -1.08 -3.81 20.49
N VAL A 686 0.20 -3.43 20.49
CA VAL A 686 1.31 -4.22 19.93
C VAL A 686 1.37 -5.63 20.53
N LEU A 687 1.34 -5.75 21.86
CA LEU A 687 1.35 -7.04 22.56
C LEU A 687 0.12 -7.89 22.24
N GLY A 688 -1.04 -7.24 22.08
CA GLY A 688 -2.27 -7.86 21.62
C GLY A 688 -2.15 -8.42 20.19
N LYS A 689 -1.51 -7.70 19.26
CA LYS A 689 -1.27 -8.16 17.89
C LYS A 689 -0.11 -9.15 17.78
N MET A 690 0.84 -9.12 18.71
CA MET A 690 1.91 -10.11 18.79
C MET A 690 1.37 -11.52 19.06
N LYS A 691 0.16 -11.65 19.63
CA LYS A 691 -0.54 -12.95 19.71
C LYS A 691 -0.80 -13.56 18.33
N ALA A 692 -0.99 -12.75 17.29
CA ALA A 692 -1.14 -13.19 15.91
C ALA A 692 0.23 -13.32 15.20
N HIS A 693 1.18 -12.40 15.42
CA HIS A 693 2.51 -12.52 14.79
C HIS A 693 3.32 -13.71 15.28
N PHE A 694 3.27 -14.03 16.56
CA PHE A 694 4.00 -15.15 17.16
C PHE A 694 3.76 -16.50 16.45
N PRO A 695 2.51 -16.98 16.26
CA PRO A 695 2.26 -18.21 15.51
C PRO A 695 2.64 -18.08 14.02
N ARG A 696 2.58 -16.88 13.43
CA ARG A 696 3.03 -16.67 12.04
C ARG A 696 4.54 -16.87 11.91
N PHE A 697 5.34 -16.38 12.85
CA PHE A 697 6.78 -16.67 12.90
C PHE A 697 7.03 -18.16 13.08
N ALA A 698 6.32 -18.81 13.99
CA ALA A 698 6.46 -20.24 14.23
C ALA A 698 6.13 -21.07 12.97
N LEU A 699 5.05 -20.71 12.26
CA LEU A 699 4.69 -21.32 10.98
C LEU A 699 5.78 -21.15 9.93
N VAL A 700 6.31 -19.94 9.77
CA VAL A 700 7.38 -19.66 8.81
C VAL A 700 8.61 -20.50 9.13
N LEU A 701 9.06 -20.52 10.39
CA LEU A 701 10.24 -21.27 10.81
C LEU A 701 10.06 -22.79 10.67
N ALA A 702 8.89 -23.31 11.05
CA ALA A 702 8.57 -24.73 10.92
C ALA A 702 8.55 -25.19 9.46
N LEU A 703 7.98 -24.39 8.56
CA LEU A 703 7.93 -24.74 7.14
C LEU A 703 9.29 -24.60 6.46
N VAL A 704 10.11 -23.62 6.84
CA VAL A 704 11.50 -23.55 6.39
C VAL A 704 12.24 -24.81 6.79
N ARG A 705 12.17 -25.21 8.07
CA ARG A 705 12.76 -26.46 8.58
C ARG A 705 12.27 -27.67 7.78
N THR A 706 10.96 -27.77 7.56
CA THR A 706 10.34 -28.88 6.81
C THR A 706 10.91 -29.00 5.39
N VAL A 707 11.03 -27.89 4.65
CA VAL A 707 11.54 -27.93 3.26
C VAL A 707 13.05 -28.08 3.17
N GLU A 708 13.80 -27.67 4.18
CA GLU A 708 15.25 -27.85 4.26
C GLU A 708 15.61 -29.31 4.58
N ASP A 709 14.98 -29.86 5.62
CA ASP A 709 15.22 -31.23 6.10
C ASP A 709 14.56 -32.29 5.21
N GLY A 710 13.64 -31.86 4.32
CA GLY A 710 12.86 -32.76 3.47
C GLY A 710 11.85 -33.60 4.27
N GLU A 711 11.37 -33.06 5.39
CA GLU A 711 10.39 -33.74 6.23
C GLU A 711 9.03 -33.81 5.55
N TYR A 712 8.35 -34.95 5.69
CA TYR A 712 7.01 -35.15 5.14
C TYR A 712 5.89 -34.62 6.06
N VAL A 713 6.19 -34.40 7.35
CA VAL A 713 5.21 -34.00 8.35
C VAL A 713 5.30 -32.50 8.57
N GLU A 714 4.30 -31.77 8.10
CA GLU A 714 4.15 -30.33 8.37
C GLU A 714 3.58 -30.16 9.79
N GLU A 715 4.43 -29.83 10.77
CA GLU A 715 4.02 -29.51 12.14
C GLU A 715 4.90 -28.41 12.75
N VAL A 716 4.34 -27.61 13.66
CA VAL A 716 5.12 -26.66 14.46
C VAL A 716 5.65 -27.35 15.71
N ARG A 717 6.99 -27.46 15.82
CA ARG A 717 7.67 -28.08 16.97
C ARG A 717 7.93 -27.07 18.08
N LYS A 718 8.26 -27.59 19.27
CA LYS A 718 8.65 -26.74 20.41
C LYS A 718 9.83 -25.83 20.04
N GLU A 719 10.81 -26.35 19.31
CA GLU A 719 11.97 -25.58 18.87
C GLU A 719 11.59 -24.41 17.94
N ASP A 720 10.59 -24.61 17.08
CA ASP A 720 10.08 -23.57 16.18
C ASP A 720 9.38 -22.47 16.99
N LEU A 721 8.62 -22.83 18.03
CA LEU A 721 8.03 -21.87 18.97
C LEU A 721 9.08 -21.10 19.76
N ASP A 722 10.11 -21.77 20.27
CA ASP A 722 11.16 -21.14 21.07
C ASP A 722 11.90 -20.08 20.23
N LYS A 723 12.22 -20.40 18.96
CA LYS A 723 12.84 -19.47 18.01
C LYS A 723 11.89 -18.33 17.62
N ALA A 724 10.62 -18.63 17.37
CA ALA A 724 9.59 -17.63 17.10
C ALA A 724 9.39 -16.67 18.28
N TRP A 725 9.57 -17.16 19.50
CA TRP A 725 9.48 -16.35 20.71
C TRP A 725 10.63 -15.35 20.81
N GLU A 726 11.85 -15.76 20.47
CA GLU A 726 12.99 -14.83 20.38
C GLU A 726 12.75 -13.71 19.36
N LEU A 727 12.15 -14.01 18.20
CA LEU A 727 11.73 -13.00 17.24
C LEU A 727 10.65 -12.07 17.80
N ALA A 728 9.62 -12.63 18.46
CA ALA A 728 8.56 -11.83 19.08
C ALA A 728 9.10 -10.87 20.14
N ARG A 729 10.02 -11.34 21.00
CA ARG A 729 10.71 -10.52 22.00
C ARG A 729 11.45 -9.36 21.35
N TYR A 730 12.20 -9.65 20.29
CA TYR A 730 12.95 -8.66 19.55
C TYR A 730 12.05 -7.58 18.95
N PHE A 731 10.97 -7.96 18.24
CA PHE A 731 10.06 -6.99 17.63
C PHE A 731 9.28 -6.16 18.65
N VAL A 732 8.89 -6.72 19.80
CA VAL A 732 8.31 -5.93 20.88
C VAL A 732 9.30 -4.88 21.41
N ALA A 733 10.57 -5.23 21.56
CA ALA A 733 11.61 -4.27 21.96
C ALA A 733 11.78 -3.14 20.92
N GLN A 734 11.74 -3.47 19.62
CA GLN A 734 11.78 -2.48 18.54
C GLN A 734 10.53 -1.58 18.51
N SER A 735 9.34 -2.12 18.79
CA SER A 735 8.13 -1.31 18.92
C SER A 735 8.21 -0.34 20.10
N TYR A 736 8.85 -0.71 21.21
CA TYR A 736 9.15 0.24 22.28
C TYR A 736 10.10 1.35 21.84
N ARG A 737 11.06 1.04 20.95
CA ARG A 737 11.97 2.04 20.36
C ARG A 737 11.22 3.03 19.48
N VAL A 738 10.32 2.54 18.63
CA VAL A 738 9.44 3.39 17.82
C VAL A 738 8.55 4.25 18.71
N TYR A 739 7.87 3.64 19.70
CA TYR A 739 7.06 4.38 20.67
C TYR A 739 7.85 5.46 21.42
N ALA A 740 9.13 5.21 21.72
CA ALA A 740 9.98 6.17 22.41
C ALA A 740 10.19 7.47 21.63
N GLU A 741 10.16 7.45 20.29
CA GLU A 741 10.30 8.65 19.44
C GLU A 741 9.12 9.61 19.60
N PHE A 742 7.91 9.06 19.80
CA PHE A 742 6.70 9.87 19.99
C PHE A 742 6.53 10.37 21.44
N LYS A 743 7.50 10.11 22.33
CA LYS A 743 7.35 10.42 23.75
C LYS A 743 7.30 11.93 24.04
N LYS A 744 6.12 12.35 24.48
CA LYS A 744 5.99 13.16 25.70
C LYS A 744 5.87 12.17 26.86
N GLU A 745 6.79 12.16 27.84
CA GLU A 745 6.69 11.27 29.01
C GLU A 745 5.30 11.38 29.67
N ASN A 746 4.54 10.28 29.68
CA ASN A 746 3.26 10.23 30.38
C ASN A 746 3.48 9.88 31.86
N LYS A 747 3.25 10.86 32.74
CA LYS A 747 3.42 10.69 34.19
C LYS A 747 2.48 9.63 34.78
N ASP A 748 1.31 9.43 34.18
CA ASP A 748 0.34 8.46 34.68
C ASP A 748 0.84 7.02 34.45
N ASP A 749 1.47 6.73 33.32
CA ASP A 749 2.02 5.40 33.01
C ASP A 749 3.24 5.09 33.89
N LEU A 750 4.13 6.07 34.09
CA LEU A 750 5.26 5.96 35.01
C LEU A 750 4.79 5.70 36.45
N LEU A 751 3.72 6.37 36.86
CA LEU A 751 3.13 6.18 38.19
C LEU A 751 2.47 4.81 38.31
N ALA A 752 1.72 4.37 37.30
CA ALA A 752 1.12 3.03 37.28
C ALA A 752 2.19 1.93 37.39
N TYR A 753 3.30 2.06 36.66
CA TYR A 753 4.44 1.14 36.77
C TYR A 753 5.04 1.15 38.17
N ALA A 754 5.30 2.33 38.74
CA ALA A 754 5.84 2.47 40.09
C ALA A 754 4.93 1.83 41.15
N LEU A 755 3.62 2.03 41.03
CA LEU A 755 2.61 1.42 41.90
C LEU A 755 2.57 -0.11 41.75
N GLY A 756 2.64 -0.62 40.51
CA GLY A 756 2.71 -2.06 40.25
C GLY A 756 3.93 -2.71 40.90
N GLN A 757 5.12 -2.13 40.71
CA GLN A 757 6.37 -2.63 41.31
C GLN A 757 6.36 -2.52 42.84
N PHE A 758 5.72 -1.51 43.40
CA PHE A 758 5.50 -1.38 44.83
C PHE A 758 4.58 -2.49 45.35
N LEU A 759 3.46 -2.78 44.67
CA LEU A 759 2.52 -3.83 45.06
C LEU A 759 3.12 -5.23 44.94
N ASP A 760 3.93 -5.51 43.91
CA ASP A 760 4.66 -6.77 43.77
C ASP A 760 5.55 -7.04 45.00
N LYS A 761 6.17 -5.99 45.56
CA LYS A 761 6.98 -6.08 46.78
C LYS A 761 6.16 -6.17 48.08
N ASN A 762 4.89 -5.79 48.06
CA ASN A 762 4.00 -5.73 49.23
C ASN A 762 2.87 -6.77 49.18
N GLY A 763 3.03 -7.85 48.40
CA GLY A 763 2.08 -8.96 48.38
C GLY A 763 0.78 -8.69 47.61
N GLY A 764 0.78 -7.74 46.67
CA GLY A 764 -0.34 -7.49 45.75
C GLY A 764 -1.45 -6.58 46.28
N SER A 765 -1.46 -6.24 47.57
CA SER A 765 -2.42 -5.28 48.13
C SER A 765 -1.78 -4.41 49.20
N TRP A 766 -2.15 -3.13 49.26
CA TRP A 766 -1.62 -2.19 50.24
C TRP A 766 -2.67 -1.15 50.64
N GLU A 767 -2.73 -0.78 51.92
CA GLU A 767 -3.52 0.35 52.41
C GLU A 767 -2.68 1.23 53.34
N GLY A 768 -2.77 2.54 53.15
CA GLY A 768 -2.06 3.52 53.98
C GLY A 768 -2.31 4.96 53.54
N SER A 769 -1.57 5.92 54.10
CA SER A 769 -1.72 7.35 53.76
C SER A 769 -1.02 7.72 52.44
N ALA A 770 -1.44 8.85 51.84
CA ALA A 770 -0.81 9.36 50.62
C ALA A 770 0.67 9.71 50.84
N THR A 771 1.04 10.21 52.03
CA THR A 771 2.42 10.55 52.38
C THR A 771 3.30 9.31 52.51
N GLU A 772 2.81 8.26 53.19
CA GLU A 772 3.56 7.00 53.30
C GLU A 772 3.82 6.36 51.94
N LEU A 773 2.81 6.34 51.06
CA LEU A 773 2.98 5.84 49.70
C LEU A 773 3.95 6.70 48.88
N PHE A 774 3.87 8.03 49.03
CA PHE A 774 4.75 8.97 48.34
C PHE A 774 6.22 8.74 48.69
N ASP A 775 6.52 8.64 49.99
CA ASP A 775 7.87 8.43 50.49
C ASP A 775 8.38 7.02 50.13
N ALA A 776 7.53 6.00 50.20
CA ALA A 776 7.88 4.64 49.79
C ALA A 776 8.26 4.56 48.30
N LEU A 777 7.45 5.14 47.42
CA LEU A 777 7.74 5.17 45.98
C LEU A 777 8.99 5.99 45.67
N LYS A 778 9.21 7.11 46.38
CA LYS A 778 10.41 7.92 46.25
C LYS A 778 11.66 7.15 46.68
N ALA A 779 11.60 6.42 47.79
CA ALA A 779 12.69 5.57 48.29
C ALA A 779 13.02 4.41 47.33
N LEU A 780 12.02 3.93 46.59
CA LEU A 780 12.20 2.94 45.52
C LEU A 780 12.78 3.51 44.21
N GLY A 781 13.09 4.81 44.16
CA GLY A 781 13.70 5.46 43.00
C GLY A 781 12.70 6.04 41.99
N TYR A 782 11.40 6.02 42.28
CA TYR A 782 10.35 6.48 41.36
C TYR A 782 10.00 7.97 41.49
N ALA A 783 10.94 8.80 41.94
CA ALA A 783 10.70 10.23 42.17
C ALA A 783 10.16 10.99 40.94
N LYS A 784 10.56 10.58 39.72
CA LYS A 784 10.08 11.17 38.46
C LYS A 784 8.59 10.89 38.16
N ALA A 785 8.06 9.79 38.68
CA ALA A 785 6.67 9.37 38.49
C ALA A 785 5.70 10.08 39.44
N LEU A 786 6.21 10.71 40.50
CA LEU A 786 5.39 11.28 41.56
C LEU A 786 4.82 12.67 41.19
N PRO A 787 3.63 13.02 41.71
CA PRO A 787 3.13 14.38 41.66
C PRO A 787 4.02 15.33 42.49
N LYS A 788 3.83 16.65 42.32
CA LYS A 788 4.66 17.65 43.04
C LYS A 788 4.45 17.64 44.56
N ILE A 789 3.27 17.23 45.01
CA ILE A 789 2.89 17.19 46.44
C ILE A 789 2.20 15.86 46.79
N PRO A 790 2.40 15.31 48.00
CA PRO A 790 1.82 14.02 48.41
C PRO A 790 0.29 13.95 48.34
N ASP A 791 -0.42 15.03 48.66
CA ASP A 791 -1.89 15.05 48.68
C ASP A 791 -2.52 14.77 47.31
N ALA A 792 -1.81 15.11 46.23
CA ALA A 792 -2.24 14.84 44.87
C ALA A 792 -2.06 13.35 44.48
N LEU A 793 -1.30 12.56 45.24
CA LEU A 793 -0.97 11.17 44.92
C LEU A 793 -2.21 10.28 44.91
N THR A 794 -3.20 10.54 45.76
CA THR A 794 -4.46 9.77 45.76
C THR A 794 -5.15 9.89 44.40
N GLN A 795 -5.35 11.13 43.91
CA GLN A 795 -6.02 11.34 42.63
C GLN A 795 -5.17 10.85 41.45
N ALA A 796 -3.85 11.05 41.52
CA ALA A 796 -2.93 10.58 40.50
C ALA A 796 -2.91 9.04 40.42
N ALA A 797 -2.89 8.34 41.56
CA ALA A 797 -2.96 6.88 41.61
C ALA A 797 -4.29 6.34 41.08
N GLN A 798 -5.42 6.98 41.42
CA GLN A 798 -6.73 6.63 40.85
C GLN A 798 -6.76 6.83 39.33
N LYS A 799 -6.19 7.92 38.84
CA LYS A 799 -6.10 8.20 37.40
C LYS A 799 -5.20 7.20 36.67
N ALA A 800 -4.03 6.90 37.24
CA ALA A 800 -3.08 5.93 36.71
C ALA A 800 -3.68 4.51 36.67
N ALA A 801 -4.40 4.12 37.73
CA ALA A 801 -5.11 2.84 37.82
C ALA A 801 -6.21 2.68 36.75
N ARG A 802 -6.97 3.73 36.41
CA ARG A 802 -7.99 3.66 35.34
C ARG A 802 -7.45 3.23 33.99
N ASN A 803 -6.18 3.55 33.73
CA ASN A 803 -5.51 3.20 32.50
C ASN A 803 -4.81 1.84 32.57
N SER A 804 -5.02 1.04 33.62
CA SER A 804 -4.37 -0.25 33.83
C SER A 804 -5.41 -1.34 34.15
N PRO A 805 -5.40 -2.49 33.43
CA PRO A 805 -6.42 -3.53 33.62
C PRO A 805 -6.28 -4.29 34.95
N THR A 806 -5.09 -4.28 35.55
CA THR A 806 -4.77 -5.08 36.76
C THR A 806 -4.54 -4.23 38.00
N LEU A 807 -4.48 -2.90 37.88
CA LEU A 807 -4.17 -2.00 38.99
C LEU A 807 -5.44 -1.28 39.44
N PHE A 808 -5.74 -1.37 40.73
CA PHE A 808 -6.89 -0.73 41.35
C PHE A 808 -6.41 0.24 42.42
N ALA A 809 -7.03 1.42 42.44
CA ALA A 809 -6.77 2.44 43.45
C ALA A 809 -8.10 3.05 43.90
N GLU A 810 -8.39 2.92 45.19
CA GLU A 810 -9.62 3.39 45.82
C GLU A 810 -9.33 4.23 47.05
N LYS A 811 -10.32 5.05 47.45
CA LYS A 811 -10.24 5.79 48.71
C LYS A 811 -10.71 4.89 49.84
N GLY A 812 -9.83 4.58 50.78
CA GLY A 812 -10.11 3.79 51.96
C GLY A 812 -10.84 4.55 53.07
N GLN A 813 -10.71 4.03 54.29
CA GLN A 813 -11.40 4.55 55.46
C GLN A 813 -10.97 5.98 55.82
N ARG A 814 -11.90 6.74 56.41
CA ARG A 814 -11.66 8.12 56.84
C ARG A 814 -11.27 8.12 58.31
N SER A 815 -10.03 8.51 58.62
CA SER A 815 -9.59 8.78 60.00
C SER A 815 -9.80 10.26 60.36
N ALA A 816 -9.44 10.64 61.59
CA ALA A 816 -9.52 12.02 62.06
C ALA A 816 -8.55 12.97 61.33
N GLU A 817 -7.51 12.45 60.68
CA GLU A 817 -6.41 13.25 60.10
C GLU A 817 -6.34 13.17 58.56
N ALA A 818 -6.69 12.03 57.93
CA ALA A 818 -6.68 11.85 56.48
C ALA A 818 -7.54 10.66 56.01
N ARG A 819 -7.71 10.53 54.69
CA ARG A 819 -8.35 9.36 54.06
C ARG A 819 -7.27 8.44 53.48
N SER A 820 -7.29 7.15 53.81
CA SER A 820 -6.32 6.18 53.29
C SER A 820 -6.52 5.94 51.78
N ILE A 821 -5.46 5.45 51.13
CA ILE A 821 -5.48 4.93 49.77
C ILE A 821 -5.43 3.41 49.86
N VAL A 822 -6.35 2.73 49.20
CA VAL A 822 -6.34 1.27 49.03
C VAL A 822 -5.85 0.98 47.62
N LEU A 823 -4.77 0.21 47.51
CA LEU A 823 -4.18 -0.25 46.26
C LEU A 823 -4.26 -1.77 46.17
N LYS A 824 -4.64 -2.27 45.00
CA LYS A 824 -4.63 -3.71 44.70
C LYS A 824 -4.09 -3.95 43.30
N LYS A 825 -3.28 -5.00 43.13
CA LYS A 825 -2.88 -5.55 41.84
C LYS A 825 -3.54 -6.91 41.72
N GLU A 826 -4.52 -7.04 40.83
CA GLU A 826 -5.11 -8.34 40.51
C GLU A 826 -4.19 -9.06 39.54
N TYR A 827 -3.56 -10.13 40.00
CA TYR A 827 -3.00 -11.12 39.09
C TYR A 827 -4.19 -11.86 38.48
N SER A 828 -4.22 -12.04 37.16
CA SER A 828 -5.29 -12.83 36.55
C SER A 828 -5.26 -14.23 37.16
N GLU A 829 -6.16 -14.49 38.11
CA GLU A 829 -6.35 -15.82 38.64
C GLU A 829 -6.75 -16.72 37.48
N ASN A 830 -6.07 -17.87 37.41
CA ASN A 830 -6.23 -18.87 36.40
C ASN A 830 -7.71 -19.27 36.20
N VAL A 831 -8.37 -18.74 35.18
CA VAL A 831 -9.73 -19.19 34.81
C VAL A 831 -9.72 -20.65 34.32
N TRP A 832 -8.55 -21.23 34.03
CA TRP A 832 -8.38 -22.59 33.52
C TRP A 832 -7.77 -23.57 34.52
N ASP A 833 -7.52 -23.15 35.76
CA ASP A 833 -6.87 -23.97 36.78
C ASP A 833 -7.71 -24.01 38.07
N ARG A 834 -9.04 -23.89 37.95
CA ARG A 834 -9.94 -24.35 39.00
C ARG A 834 -9.88 -25.87 38.99
N PRO A 835 -9.43 -26.54 40.08
CA PRO A 835 -9.65 -27.96 40.20
C PRO A 835 -11.17 -28.19 40.17
N ALA A 836 -11.62 -29.14 39.35
CA ALA A 836 -12.98 -29.63 39.38
C ALA A 836 -13.20 -30.33 40.73
N GLY A 837 -13.57 -29.56 41.75
CA GLY A 837 -13.62 -30.09 43.11
C GLY A 837 -13.89 -29.03 44.16
N ASP A 838 -14.93 -28.20 43.97
CA ASP A 838 -15.70 -27.70 45.12
C ASP A 838 -17.09 -27.20 44.66
N ARG A 839 -18.00 -28.15 44.47
CA ARG A 839 -19.45 -27.90 44.50
C ARG A 839 -20.11 -28.99 45.32
N THR A 840 -19.85 -29.00 46.62
CA THR A 840 -20.73 -29.68 47.57
C THR A 840 -20.78 -28.89 48.88
N GLY A 841 -21.97 -28.38 49.22
CA GLY A 841 -22.30 -28.02 50.60
C GLY A 841 -22.89 -26.63 50.78
N GLY A 842 -24.20 -26.50 50.55
CA GLY A 842 -24.95 -25.29 50.87
C GLY A 842 -26.41 -25.37 50.45
N GLU A 843 -27.14 -26.35 51.00
CA GLU A 843 -28.60 -26.41 50.93
C GLU A 843 -29.26 -25.14 51.49
N GLY A 844 -30.38 -24.75 50.86
CA GLY A 844 -31.51 -24.12 51.56
C GLY A 844 -31.91 -22.72 51.10
N GLY A 845 -33.00 -22.62 50.31
CA GLY A 845 -33.71 -21.34 50.14
C GLY A 845 -34.62 -21.24 48.91
N VAL A 846 -35.83 -21.78 49.02
CA VAL A 846 -36.93 -21.73 48.05
C VAL A 846 -37.49 -20.30 47.85
N MET A 847 -37.95 -19.98 46.63
CA MET A 847 -39.21 -19.28 46.24
C MET A 847 -38.99 -18.23 45.12
N VAL A 848 -39.35 -18.57 43.88
CA VAL A 848 -40.58 -18.14 43.16
C VAL A 848 -40.75 -16.62 43.03
N SER A 849 -40.41 -16.09 41.84
CA SER A 849 -41.30 -15.25 41.01
C SER A 849 -40.69 -15.09 39.62
#